data_AF-A0AAN8LSW4-F1
#
_entry.id   AF-A0AAN8LSW4-F1
#
_cell.length_a   1.000
_cell.length_b   1.000
_cell.length_c   1.000
_cell.angle_alpha   90.00
_cell.angle_beta   90.00
_cell.angle_gamma   90.00
#
_symmetry.space_group_name_H-M   'P 1'
#
loop_
_entity.id
_entity.type
_entity.pdbx_description
1 polymer ?
#
loop_
_entity_poly.entity_id
_entity_poly.type
_entity_poly.pdbx_seq_one_letter_code
_entity_poly.pdbx_strand_id
1 'polypeptide(L)'
;MDHLEITREAILQTTAQVCKQLASVEGRDFTLPVTRTPDCRGSGSSLLLISGSAKSFQSAITDVTWRNAGVDYRHLFNEEYHFDGERFVEGRKLITDGLTSVKASVKRGNFEAARQTLGDILHTLQDFYSHSNWIELGNRFPHPDLIRSDVSNIGPVADENTPTCRSCVGKDCQNNILENIIRDKKLTSGYFGLVPFFFHQTKREVQPWGLMDQTSRQEPTGGINKDSLESNHGNLHTAAAEVAVVATRQLLEDIRGAAGDTDFLRMMGISKNGSRVLCFVIDTTGSMSDDIAAVKKTTAFIIDSKRGTPNEPSAYILVPFNDPDFGPLMRTTDPDIFKAQINALYAAGGGDLPEMSLSGLQLALTGAPPSSEIFLFTDAPAKDLYLTGTVNALIERTKSVVTFFLTGSLGLRRRRGSDQGQGQVQHSRMAVSDAQLYRNLAQSSGGQAIQVTKTELPKATSIIVESSSSSLVTILQAVRSPGRADNFSFTVDESVRNLTAYVTGSSLSFTLTSPSGVSQSSAVVNGSLGTIQTVGNFLTLRLDSQVGLWKISVKSTAPYSLKVVGQSAIDFLFDFVEVSQGPHPGFAVLESRPQAGGNATLLVSVTGSDSVRLREVALVEALRGQGRSMEPWNQSEA
;
A
#
# COMPACT_ATOMS: atom_id res chain seq x y z
N MET A 1 -6.62 23.43 10.03
CA MET A 1 -6.30 22.16 9.36
C MET A 1 -4.96 21.71 9.87
N ASP A 2 -4.81 20.44 10.25
CA ASP A 2 -3.51 19.88 10.59
C ASP A 2 -2.69 19.52 9.32
N HIS A 3 -1.45 19.06 9.50
CA HIS A 3 -0.57 18.69 8.40
C HIS A 3 -1.11 17.53 7.54
N LEU A 4 -1.87 16.59 8.13
CA LEU A 4 -2.50 15.50 7.39
C LEU A 4 -3.60 16.05 6.49
N GLU A 5 -4.46 16.92 7.02
CA GLU A 5 -5.53 17.58 6.29
C GLU A 5 -4.98 18.47 5.17
N ILE A 6 -3.93 19.26 5.44
CA ILE A 6 -3.25 20.10 4.43
C ILE A 6 -2.71 19.23 3.30
N THR A 7 -1.99 18.17 3.63
CA THR A 7 -1.40 17.24 2.65
C THR A 7 -2.48 16.56 1.81
N ARG A 8 -3.52 16.03 2.47
CA ARG A 8 -4.63 15.35 1.79
C ARG A 8 -5.36 16.30 0.85
N GLU A 9 -5.73 17.48 1.34
CA GLU A 9 -6.45 18.48 0.54
C GLU A 9 -5.65 18.90 -0.69
N ALA A 10 -4.35 19.19 -0.53
CA ALA A 10 -3.49 19.58 -1.64
C ALA A 10 -3.33 18.47 -2.69
N ILE A 11 -3.18 17.20 -2.29
CA ILE A 11 -3.12 16.06 -3.21
C ILE A 11 -4.44 15.92 -3.97
N LEU A 12 -5.58 16.01 -3.27
CA LEU A 12 -6.91 15.91 -3.88
C LEU A 12 -7.14 17.01 -4.92
N GLN A 13 -6.89 18.27 -4.55
CA GLN A 13 -7.06 19.41 -5.46
C GLN A 13 -6.15 19.31 -6.69
N THR A 14 -4.87 18.99 -6.50
CA THR A 14 -3.89 18.89 -7.61
C THR A 14 -4.25 17.74 -8.54
N THR A 15 -4.56 16.57 -7.99
CA THR A 15 -4.93 15.39 -8.78
C THR A 15 -6.23 15.62 -9.55
N ALA A 16 -7.24 16.24 -8.92
CA ALA A 16 -8.48 16.60 -9.60
C ALA A 16 -8.24 17.58 -10.75
N GLN A 17 -7.34 18.55 -10.57
CA GLN A 17 -6.94 19.48 -11.62
C GLN A 17 -6.25 18.78 -12.80
N VAL A 18 -5.34 17.84 -12.53
CA VAL A 18 -4.69 17.01 -13.57
C VAL A 18 -5.74 16.24 -14.35
N CYS A 19 -6.66 15.57 -13.65
CA CYS A 19 -7.72 14.80 -14.28
C CYS A 19 -8.67 15.65 -15.12
N LYS A 20 -9.04 16.85 -14.64
CA LYS A 20 -9.84 17.80 -15.42
C LYS A 20 -9.14 18.22 -16.70
N GLN A 21 -7.85 18.49 -16.64
CA GLN A 21 -7.06 18.90 -17.81
C GLN A 21 -6.94 17.77 -18.83
N LEU A 22 -6.66 16.53 -18.39
CA LEU A 22 -6.62 15.36 -19.27
C LEU A 22 -7.97 15.09 -19.93
N ALA A 23 -9.07 15.15 -19.16
CA ALA A 23 -10.42 14.99 -19.71
C ALA A 23 -10.73 16.04 -20.78
N SER A 24 -10.36 17.30 -20.55
CA SER A 24 -10.53 18.38 -21.53
C SER A 24 -9.75 18.14 -22.82
N VAL A 25 -8.47 17.73 -22.72
CA VAL A 25 -7.63 17.38 -23.89
C VAL A 25 -8.22 16.20 -24.67
N GLU A 26 -8.83 15.24 -23.98
CA GLU A 26 -9.50 14.08 -24.57
C GLU A 26 -10.94 14.37 -25.03
N GLY A 27 -11.42 15.62 -24.95
CA GLY A 27 -12.74 16.05 -25.39
C GLY A 27 -13.91 15.55 -24.52
N ARG A 28 -13.67 15.31 -23.23
CA ARG A 28 -14.64 14.73 -22.28
C ARG A 28 -15.00 15.71 -21.16
N ASP A 29 -16.22 15.58 -20.64
CA ASP A 29 -16.79 16.51 -19.65
C ASP A 29 -16.49 16.12 -18.20
N PHE A 30 -15.52 16.73 -17.53
CA PHE A 30 -15.12 16.31 -16.18
C PHE A 30 -16.04 16.87 -15.07
N THR A 31 -16.61 15.97 -14.26
CA THR A 31 -17.28 16.32 -13.00
C THR A 31 -16.39 15.92 -11.82
N LEU A 32 -15.98 16.89 -10.99
CA LEU A 32 -15.43 16.60 -9.66
C LEU A 32 -16.51 15.87 -8.86
N PRO A 33 -16.32 14.61 -8.46
CA PRO A 33 -17.26 13.98 -7.56
C PRO A 33 -17.20 14.69 -6.21
N VAL A 34 -18.32 14.72 -5.50
CA VAL A 34 -18.39 15.21 -4.11
C VAL A 34 -17.56 14.31 -3.16
N THR A 35 -17.22 13.10 -3.61
CA THR A 35 -16.41 12.13 -2.88
C THR A 35 -14.95 12.59 -2.79
N ARG A 36 -14.29 12.42 -1.63
CA ARG A 36 -12.88 12.76 -1.35
C ARG A 36 -11.83 11.92 -2.12
N THR A 37 -12.17 11.46 -3.32
CA THR A 37 -11.32 10.81 -4.31
C THR A 37 -11.62 11.47 -5.66
N PRO A 38 -10.64 12.06 -6.37
CA PRO A 38 -10.87 12.62 -7.69
C PRO A 38 -11.27 11.49 -8.64
N ASP A 39 -12.52 11.52 -9.10
CA ASP A 39 -13.02 10.64 -10.14
C ASP A 39 -12.79 11.35 -11.46
N CYS A 40 -11.92 10.81 -12.31
CA CYS A 40 -11.50 11.42 -13.58
C CYS A 40 -12.56 11.23 -14.68
N ARG A 41 -13.83 11.11 -14.28
CA ARG A 41 -14.98 10.83 -15.14
C ARG A 41 -15.35 12.05 -15.96
N GLY A 42 -15.11 11.91 -17.26
CA GLY A 42 -15.89 12.55 -18.29
C GLY A 42 -17.36 12.08 -18.27
N SER A 43 -18.37 12.95 -18.35
CA SER A 43 -19.72 12.58 -18.78
C SER A 43 -19.66 12.27 -20.27
N GLY A 44 -20.10 11.07 -20.65
CA GLY A 44 -19.98 10.53 -21.99
C GLY A 44 -19.45 9.09 -21.93
N SER A 45 -20.31 8.16 -22.29
CA SER A 45 -20.04 6.72 -22.37
C SER A 45 -18.74 6.42 -23.13
N SER A 46 -17.92 5.56 -22.53
CA SER A 46 -16.66 4.98 -23.04
C SER A 46 -15.34 5.60 -22.55
N LEU A 47 -15.17 5.78 -21.23
CA LEU A 47 -14.00 5.27 -20.47
C LEU A 47 -14.23 5.51 -18.95
N LEU A 48 -14.37 4.43 -18.19
CA LEU A 48 -14.37 4.42 -16.73
C LEU A 48 -12.94 4.72 -16.22
N LEU A 49 -12.64 5.97 -15.91
CA LEU A 49 -11.43 6.31 -15.15
C LEU A 49 -11.80 6.63 -13.69
N ILE A 50 -11.73 5.78 -12.66
CA ILE A 50 -11.40 4.34 -12.48
C ILE A 50 -11.94 3.94 -11.08
N SER A 51 -13.03 3.16 -10.97
CA SER A 51 -13.41 2.58 -9.66
C SER A 51 -12.32 1.64 -9.10
N GLY A 52 -11.54 1.00 -9.97
CA GLY A 52 -10.41 0.14 -9.61
C GLY A 52 -9.11 0.82 -9.16
N SER A 53 -9.00 2.16 -9.17
CA SER A 53 -7.83 2.87 -8.61
C SER A 53 -8.13 3.61 -7.32
N ALA A 54 -9.39 3.61 -6.84
CA ALA A 54 -9.74 4.29 -5.61
C ALA A 54 -8.91 3.77 -4.41
N LYS A 55 -8.74 2.45 -4.33
CA LYS A 55 -7.89 1.81 -3.31
C LYS A 55 -6.43 2.26 -3.40
N SER A 56 -5.82 2.19 -4.59
CA SER A 56 -4.41 2.55 -4.77
C SER A 56 -4.16 4.05 -4.58
N PHE A 57 -5.12 4.90 -4.98
CA PHE A 57 -5.06 6.34 -4.75
C PHE A 57 -5.18 6.68 -3.26
N GLN A 58 -6.12 6.05 -2.55
CA GLN A 58 -6.25 6.21 -1.11
C GLN A 58 -4.99 5.71 -0.38
N SER A 59 -4.43 4.57 -0.79
CA SER A 59 -3.15 4.08 -0.27
C SER A 59 -2.01 5.06 -0.53
N ALA A 60 -1.94 5.68 -1.72
CA ALA A 60 -0.91 6.67 -2.04
C ALA A 60 -1.02 7.94 -1.19
N ILE A 61 -2.23 8.45 -0.95
CA ILE A 61 -2.44 9.56 -0.01
C ILE A 61 -1.95 9.16 1.37
N THR A 62 -2.38 7.98 1.83
CA THR A 62 -2.04 7.41 3.13
C THR A 62 -0.52 7.29 3.32
N ASP A 63 0.21 6.78 2.32
CA ASP A 63 1.69 6.72 2.32
C ASP A 63 2.31 8.11 2.57
N VAL A 64 1.86 9.13 1.83
CA VAL A 64 2.40 10.49 1.93
C VAL A 64 2.04 11.14 3.26
N THR A 65 0.79 11.04 3.70
CA THR A 65 0.34 11.63 4.98
C THR A 65 1.03 10.99 6.17
N TRP A 66 1.30 9.68 6.14
CA TRP A 66 2.04 9.02 7.20
C TRP A 66 3.50 9.40 7.22
N ARG A 67 4.11 9.52 6.04
CA ARG A 67 5.50 9.91 6.00
C ARG A 67 5.70 11.36 6.43
N ASN A 68 4.73 12.23 6.13
CA ASN A 68 4.64 13.57 6.69
C ASN A 68 4.53 13.51 8.24
N ALA A 69 3.48 12.89 8.79
CA ALA A 69 3.27 12.86 10.24
C ALA A 69 4.43 12.20 11.01
N GLY A 70 5.10 11.22 10.41
CA GLY A 70 6.22 10.52 11.01
C GLY A 70 7.52 11.34 11.10
N VAL A 71 7.59 12.55 10.54
CA VAL A 71 8.75 13.44 10.70
C VAL A 71 8.88 13.90 12.16
N ASP A 72 7.79 14.34 12.80
CA ASP A 72 7.75 14.70 14.23
C ASP A 72 8.33 13.61 15.15
N TYR A 73 8.18 12.33 14.78
CA TYR A 73 8.72 11.22 15.56
C TYR A 73 10.19 10.94 15.24
N ARG A 74 10.54 10.86 13.94
CA ARG A 74 11.89 10.49 13.48
C ARG A 74 12.91 11.62 13.64
N HIS A 75 12.44 12.85 13.62
CA HIS A 75 13.23 14.07 13.55
C HIS A 75 12.87 15.08 14.66
N LEU A 76 12.29 14.59 15.77
CA LEU A 76 11.83 15.39 16.91
C LEU A 76 12.82 16.47 17.40
N PHE A 77 14.13 16.22 17.30
CA PHE A 77 15.19 17.12 17.79
C PHE A 77 15.99 17.79 16.66
N ASN A 78 15.58 17.60 15.41
CA ASN A 78 16.25 18.17 14.26
C ASN A 78 15.54 19.45 13.83
N GLU A 79 15.96 20.58 14.39
CA GLU A 79 15.41 21.92 14.13
C GLU A 79 15.21 22.21 12.63
N GLU A 80 16.12 21.74 11.77
CA GLU A 80 16.05 21.93 10.34
C GLU A 80 14.83 21.28 9.67
N TYR A 81 14.27 20.20 10.22
CA TYR A 81 13.07 19.55 9.68
C TYR A 81 11.79 20.33 10.01
N HIS A 82 11.86 21.19 11.03
CA HIS A 82 10.73 21.94 11.59
C HIS A 82 10.84 23.45 11.37
N PHE A 83 11.88 23.93 10.67
CA PHE A 83 12.17 25.36 10.54
C PHE A 83 12.31 26.09 11.88
N ASP A 84 12.71 25.38 12.92
CA ASP A 84 13.03 25.94 14.23
C ASP A 84 14.45 26.49 14.28
N GLY A 85 14.76 27.28 15.31
CA GLY A 85 16.12 27.71 15.61
C GLY A 85 16.78 28.53 14.50
N GLU A 86 16.00 29.24 13.69
CA GLU A 86 16.46 30.02 12.54
C GLU A 86 17.14 29.17 11.45
N ARG A 87 16.91 27.85 11.42
CA ARG A 87 17.48 26.88 10.46
C ARG A 87 16.85 26.95 9.07
N PHE A 88 16.58 28.15 8.58
CA PHE A 88 15.91 28.42 7.32
C PHE A 88 16.67 27.90 6.09
N VAL A 89 18.00 27.98 6.11
CA VAL A 89 18.85 27.54 4.99
C VAL A 89 18.87 26.01 4.91
N GLU A 90 19.04 25.35 6.05
CA GLU A 90 19.07 23.89 6.18
C GLU A 90 17.71 23.28 5.89
N GLY A 91 16.61 23.82 6.45
CA GLY A 91 15.26 23.33 6.18
C GLY A 91 14.86 23.47 4.71
N ARG A 92 15.22 24.60 4.08
CA ARG A 92 15.03 24.75 2.63
C ARG A 92 15.86 23.73 1.83
N LYS A 93 17.10 23.47 2.26
CA LYS A 93 17.94 22.48 1.59
C LYS A 93 17.29 21.09 1.62
N LEU A 94 16.70 20.69 2.75
CA LEU A 94 15.93 19.43 2.84
C LEU A 94 14.80 19.37 1.81
N ILE A 95 14.02 20.46 1.68
CA ILE A 95 12.94 20.54 0.68
C ILE A 95 13.48 20.39 -0.74
N THR A 96 14.53 21.14 -1.11
CA THR A 96 15.06 21.17 -2.48
C THR A 96 15.81 19.89 -2.88
N ASP A 97 16.59 19.31 -1.97
CA ASP A 97 17.26 18.03 -2.17
C ASP A 97 16.22 16.89 -2.26
N GLY A 98 15.22 16.88 -1.38
CA GLY A 98 14.15 15.90 -1.40
C GLY A 98 13.27 16.02 -2.65
N LEU A 99 12.93 17.23 -3.10
CA LEU A 99 12.21 17.46 -4.36
C LEU A 99 12.96 16.89 -5.58
N THR A 100 14.30 17.03 -5.58
CA THR A 100 15.16 16.43 -6.61
C THR A 100 15.09 14.90 -6.55
N SER A 101 15.11 14.32 -5.35
CA SER A 101 14.97 12.87 -5.13
C SER A 101 13.60 12.33 -5.56
N VAL A 102 12.51 13.06 -5.28
CA VAL A 102 11.15 12.70 -5.70
C VAL A 102 11.09 12.65 -7.23
N LYS A 103 11.54 13.70 -7.93
CA LYS A 103 11.56 13.75 -9.40
C LYS A 103 12.39 12.59 -10.00
N ALA A 104 13.55 12.30 -9.41
CA ALA A 104 14.40 11.19 -9.85
C ALA A 104 13.72 9.82 -9.65
N SER A 105 13.02 9.63 -8.53
CA SER A 105 12.33 8.40 -8.19
C SER A 105 11.13 8.15 -9.12
N VAL A 106 10.34 9.19 -9.41
CA VAL A 106 9.24 9.13 -10.38
C VAL A 106 9.75 8.74 -11.76
N LYS A 107 10.85 9.35 -12.23
CA LYS A 107 11.47 9.04 -13.51
C LYS A 107 11.99 7.59 -13.60
N ARG A 108 12.37 6.99 -12.48
CA ARG A 108 12.77 5.57 -12.37
C ARG A 108 11.58 4.63 -12.17
N GLY A 109 10.35 5.14 -12.08
CA GLY A 109 9.15 4.35 -11.75
C GLY A 109 9.11 3.85 -10.30
N ASN A 110 9.98 4.36 -9.41
CA ASN A 110 9.98 4.04 -7.99
C ASN A 110 9.03 4.98 -7.23
N PHE A 111 7.74 4.76 -7.43
CA PHE A 111 6.68 5.62 -6.87
C PHE A 111 6.56 5.53 -5.35
N GLU A 112 6.94 4.41 -4.74
CA GLU A 112 6.92 4.26 -3.29
C GLU A 112 7.97 5.17 -2.64
N ALA A 113 9.22 5.10 -3.10
CA ALA A 113 10.27 6.01 -2.63
C ALA A 113 9.91 7.48 -2.89
N ALA A 114 9.31 7.78 -4.05
CA ALA A 114 8.82 9.11 -4.36
C ALA A 114 7.79 9.62 -3.34
N ARG A 115 6.80 8.80 -2.97
CA ARG A 115 5.77 9.18 -1.97
C ARG A 115 6.35 9.32 -0.57
N GLN A 116 7.29 8.46 -0.18
CA GLN A 116 7.95 8.55 1.12
C GLN A 116 8.72 9.88 1.25
N THR A 117 9.60 10.18 0.30
CA THR A 117 10.36 11.44 0.31
C THR A 117 9.45 12.65 0.15
N LEU A 118 8.35 12.54 -0.62
CA LEU A 118 7.35 13.58 -0.72
C LEU A 118 6.73 13.89 0.65
N GLY A 119 6.32 12.87 1.41
CA GLY A 119 5.78 13.10 2.75
C GLY A 119 6.78 13.78 3.68
N ASP A 120 8.04 13.35 3.67
CA ASP A 120 9.12 13.97 4.47
C ASP A 120 9.25 15.47 4.17
N ILE A 121 9.39 15.87 2.90
CA ILE A 121 9.57 17.28 2.53
C ILE A 121 8.31 18.12 2.69
N LEU A 122 7.12 17.53 2.57
CA LEU A 122 5.86 18.24 2.78
C LEU A 122 5.69 18.66 4.24
N HIS A 123 6.14 17.83 5.18
CA HIS A 123 6.13 18.20 6.59
C HIS A 123 6.96 19.46 6.82
N THR A 124 8.24 19.43 6.43
CA THR A 124 9.15 20.57 6.55
C THR A 124 8.63 21.81 5.82
N LEU A 125 8.03 21.65 4.63
CA LEU A 125 7.39 22.77 3.92
C LEU A 125 6.22 23.39 4.68
N GLN A 126 5.41 22.58 5.35
CA GLN A 126 4.25 23.03 6.11
C GLN A 126 4.68 23.71 7.42
N ASP A 127 5.69 23.16 8.10
CA ASP A 127 6.30 23.72 9.30
C ASP A 127 6.87 25.13 9.10
N PHE A 128 7.42 25.43 7.92
CA PHE A 128 7.81 26.80 7.59
C PHE A 128 6.66 27.80 7.85
N TYR A 129 5.42 27.45 7.50
CA TYR A 129 4.29 28.36 7.66
C TYR A 129 3.73 28.39 9.08
N SER A 130 3.93 27.32 9.85
CA SER A 130 3.46 27.26 11.23
C SER A 130 4.47 27.82 12.24
N HIS A 131 5.76 27.60 12.02
CA HIS A 131 6.84 27.91 12.97
C HIS A 131 7.65 29.16 12.61
N SER A 132 7.51 29.73 11.39
CA SER A 132 8.11 31.03 11.04
C SER A 132 7.16 32.21 11.24
N ASN A 133 7.69 33.44 11.23
CA ASN A 133 6.92 34.67 11.23
C ASN A 133 6.31 35.06 9.86
N TRP A 134 6.27 34.16 8.87
CA TRP A 134 5.85 34.48 7.50
C TRP A 134 4.45 35.13 7.43
N ILE A 135 3.52 34.65 8.24
CA ILE A 135 2.13 35.15 8.27
C ILE A 135 2.03 36.47 9.04
N GLU A 136 2.85 36.63 10.06
CA GLU A 136 3.04 37.82 10.90
C GLU A 136 3.61 38.99 10.08
N LEU A 137 4.47 38.70 9.09
CA LEU A 137 4.94 39.66 8.08
C LEU A 137 3.84 40.13 7.11
N GLY A 138 2.61 39.63 7.26
CA GLY A 138 1.45 40.00 6.44
C GLY A 138 1.33 39.21 5.14
N ASN A 139 2.17 38.19 4.92
CA ASN A 139 2.09 37.38 3.71
C ASN A 139 0.88 36.43 3.75
N ARG A 140 0.24 36.27 2.61
CA ARG A 140 -0.92 35.37 2.39
C ARG A 140 -0.75 34.48 1.16
N PHE A 141 0.48 34.37 0.67
CA PHE A 141 0.87 33.53 -0.45
C PHE A 141 2.14 32.76 -0.08
N PRO A 142 2.42 31.63 -0.75
CA PRO A 142 3.64 30.86 -0.50
C PRO A 142 4.91 31.68 -0.71
N HIS A 143 5.96 31.33 0.02
CA HIS A 143 7.28 31.91 -0.18
C HIS A 143 7.82 31.52 -1.57
N PRO A 144 8.15 32.48 -2.46
CA PRO A 144 8.45 32.20 -3.88
C PRO A 144 9.72 31.35 -4.08
N ASP A 145 10.66 31.43 -3.15
CA ASP A 145 12.00 30.83 -3.28
C ASP A 145 12.20 29.55 -2.44
N LEU A 146 11.17 29.07 -1.74
CA LEU A 146 11.29 27.96 -0.79
C LEU A 146 11.49 26.60 -1.48
N ILE A 147 10.89 26.41 -2.67
CA ILE A 147 11.00 25.16 -3.46
C ILE A 147 11.97 25.28 -4.64
N ARG A 148 12.48 26.47 -4.92
CA ARG A 148 13.37 26.78 -6.05
C ARG A 148 14.78 26.37 -5.72
N SER A 149 15.45 25.52 -6.47
CA SER A 149 16.84 25.12 -6.19
C SER A 149 17.91 26.10 -6.69
N ASP A 150 17.55 27.05 -7.55
CA ASP A 150 18.47 27.99 -8.22
C ASP A 150 18.83 29.22 -7.37
N VAL A 151 18.22 29.36 -6.20
CA VAL A 151 18.47 30.44 -5.23
C VAL A 151 19.23 29.88 -4.02
N SER A 152 19.98 30.71 -3.31
CA SER A 152 20.73 30.29 -2.11
C SER A 152 20.21 30.91 -0.82
N ASN A 153 19.29 31.88 -0.94
CA ASN A 153 18.75 32.64 0.17
C ASN A 153 17.23 32.85 -0.06
N ILE A 154 16.44 32.79 1.00
CA ILE A 154 14.99 33.05 1.02
C ILE A 154 14.64 34.40 1.68
N GLY A 155 15.60 35.32 1.75
CA GLY A 155 15.38 36.65 2.29
C GLY A 155 16.21 36.91 3.55
N PRO A 156 16.10 38.10 4.13
CA PRO A 156 16.88 38.43 5.31
C PRO A 156 16.38 37.58 6.49
N VAL A 157 17.24 36.76 7.07
CA VAL A 157 16.96 35.98 8.29
C VAL A 157 17.53 36.74 9.49
N ALA A 158 16.88 36.68 10.64
CA ALA A 158 17.43 37.22 11.88
C ALA A 158 18.71 36.45 12.26
N ASP A 159 19.81 37.19 12.49
CA ASP A 159 21.04 36.56 12.97
C ASP A 159 20.94 36.22 14.47
N GLU A 160 21.84 35.37 14.95
CA GLU A 160 21.89 34.87 16.35
C GLU A 160 21.88 36.00 17.39
N ASN A 161 22.32 37.21 17.04
CA ASN A 161 22.40 38.35 17.96
C ASN A 161 21.25 39.36 17.78
N THR A 162 20.36 39.14 16.83
CA THR A 162 19.22 40.02 16.57
C THR A 162 18.07 39.62 17.50
N PRO A 163 17.62 40.48 18.43
CA PRO A 163 16.41 40.19 19.19
C PRO A 163 15.20 40.12 18.26
N THR A 164 14.40 39.07 18.38
CA THR A 164 13.28 38.80 17.46
C THR A 164 11.91 39.04 18.09
N CYS A 165 11.77 38.81 19.39
CA CYS A 165 10.51 38.94 20.11
C CYS A 165 10.66 39.52 21.52
N ARG A 166 9.54 40.00 22.06
CA ARG A 166 9.33 40.31 23.49
C ARG A 166 8.57 39.16 24.16
N SER A 167 8.58 39.11 25.49
CA SER A 167 7.80 38.13 26.24
C SER A 167 6.32 38.21 25.87
N CYS A 168 5.68 37.05 25.72
CA CYS A 168 4.26 36.98 25.43
C CYS A 168 3.43 37.53 26.59
N VAL A 169 2.36 38.23 26.24
CA VAL A 169 1.31 38.63 27.17
C VAL A 169 0.09 37.75 26.89
N GLY A 170 -0.26 36.90 27.85
CA GLY A 170 -1.31 35.88 27.67
C GLY A 170 -0.82 34.63 26.94
N LYS A 171 -1.74 33.71 26.62
CA LYS A 171 -1.43 32.42 25.99
C LYS A 171 -1.20 32.52 24.47
N ASP A 172 -1.82 33.50 23.81
CA ASP A 172 -1.85 33.55 22.34
C ASP A 172 -0.66 34.30 21.73
N CYS A 173 0.25 34.84 22.55
CA CYS A 173 1.47 35.54 22.09
C CYS A 173 1.29 36.66 21.06
N GLN A 174 0.10 37.28 21.00
CA GLN A 174 -0.21 38.29 19.98
C GLN A 174 0.76 39.48 20.01
N ASN A 175 1.22 39.86 18.82
CA ASN A 175 2.11 41.01 18.60
C ASN A 175 3.39 40.96 19.45
N ASN A 176 3.92 39.78 19.74
CA ASN A 176 5.19 39.66 20.48
C ASN A 176 6.43 39.79 19.58
N ILE A 177 6.30 39.70 18.26
CA ILE A 177 7.41 39.94 17.32
C ILE A 177 7.77 41.43 17.29
N LEU A 178 9.06 41.74 17.36
CA LEU A 178 9.53 43.12 17.45
C LEU A 178 9.30 43.89 16.15
N GLU A 179 8.98 45.18 16.27
CA GLU A 179 8.63 46.03 15.12
C GLU A 179 9.77 46.16 14.10
N ASN A 180 11.04 46.13 14.55
CA ASN A 180 12.19 46.13 13.64
C ASN A 180 12.23 44.87 12.77
N ILE A 181 11.89 43.70 13.30
CA ILE A 181 11.80 42.45 12.52
C ILE A 181 10.73 42.57 11.44
N ILE A 182 9.54 43.04 11.82
CA ILE A 182 8.42 43.20 10.88
C ILE A 182 8.74 44.26 9.82
N ARG A 183 9.24 45.43 10.24
CA ARG A 183 9.59 46.54 9.34
C ARG A 183 10.68 46.16 8.36
N ASP A 184 11.73 45.49 8.83
CA ASP A 184 12.88 45.10 8.01
C ASP A 184 12.61 43.78 7.25
N LYS A 185 11.41 43.20 7.42
CA LYS A 185 10.95 41.93 6.83
C LYS A 185 11.91 40.77 7.08
N LYS A 186 12.53 40.74 8.26
CA LYS A 186 13.42 39.65 8.65
C LYS A 186 12.59 38.40 8.99
N LEU A 187 12.99 37.25 8.44
CA LEU A 187 12.46 35.96 8.86
C LEU A 187 12.96 35.61 10.26
N THR A 188 12.07 35.07 11.08
CA THR A 188 12.39 34.47 12.38
C THR A 188 11.47 33.28 12.65
N SER A 189 11.89 32.36 13.53
CA SER A 189 11.17 31.13 13.86
C SER A 189 10.94 30.90 15.35
N GLY A 190 10.19 29.85 15.65
CA GLY A 190 10.18 29.21 16.97
C GLY A 190 11.54 28.58 17.32
N TYR A 191 11.67 28.23 18.60
CA TYR A 191 12.76 27.42 19.13
C TYR A 191 12.15 26.25 19.90
N PHE A 192 12.48 25.02 19.51
CA PHE A 192 11.95 23.82 20.15
C PHE A 192 12.79 23.39 21.36
N GLY A 193 12.14 23.07 22.48
CA GLY A 193 12.80 22.58 23.69
C GLY A 193 11.88 21.82 24.62
N LEU A 194 12.11 20.51 24.79
CA LEU A 194 11.27 19.60 25.59
C LEU A 194 11.49 19.66 27.12
N VAL A 195 12.38 20.54 27.61
CA VAL A 195 12.73 20.61 29.05
C VAL A 195 12.46 22.00 29.61
N PRO A 196 11.45 22.18 30.50
CA PRO A 196 11.16 23.48 31.12
C PRO A 196 12.26 23.96 32.09
N PHE A 197 13.30 23.15 32.33
CA PHE A 197 14.34 23.38 33.34
C PHE A 197 15.75 23.63 32.80
N PHE A 198 15.98 23.54 31.48
CA PHE A 198 17.29 23.79 30.89
C PHE A 198 17.21 24.74 29.69
N PHE A 199 16.70 25.96 29.91
CA PHE A 199 17.06 27.10 29.06
C PHE A 199 18.52 27.53 29.31
N HIS A 200 19.48 26.60 29.30
CA HIS A 200 20.91 26.88 29.41
C HIS A 200 21.68 25.87 28.55
N GLN A 201 21.53 25.93 27.23
CA GLN A 201 22.54 25.37 26.31
C GLN A 201 22.66 26.28 25.09
N THR A 202 23.80 26.75 24.61
CA THR A 202 25.17 26.87 25.11
C THR A 202 25.84 27.87 24.15
N LYS A 203 26.15 29.08 24.60
CA LYS A 203 27.39 29.81 24.25
C LYS A 203 27.80 30.70 25.42
N ARG A 204 28.47 30.07 26.38
CA ARG A 204 29.49 30.74 27.19
C ARG A 204 30.80 30.04 26.92
N GLU A 205 31.57 30.55 25.97
CA GLU A 205 32.99 30.71 26.22
C GLU A 205 33.24 32.21 26.36
N VAL A 206 33.56 32.61 27.59
CA VAL A 206 33.96 33.96 27.95
C VAL A 206 35.42 34.13 27.57
N GLN A 207 35.78 35.26 26.96
CA GLN A 207 37.03 35.95 27.30
C GLN A 207 36.81 37.48 27.33
N PRO A 208 37.59 38.19 28.16
CA PRO A 208 37.07 39.21 29.07
C PRO A 208 37.32 40.63 28.55
N TRP A 209 36.45 41.59 28.89
CA TRP A 209 36.71 43.01 29.24
C TRP A 209 35.40 43.80 29.08
N GLY A 210 34.95 44.47 30.15
CA GLY A 210 33.93 45.52 30.04
C GLY A 210 32.70 45.29 30.92
N LEU A 211 32.70 45.94 32.08
CA LEU A 211 31.62 45.99 33.06
C LEU A 211 30.36 46.74 32.52
N MET A 212 29.20 46.25 32.97
CA MET A 212 27.86 46.87 32.96
C MET A 212 27.00 46.72 31.70
N ASP A 213 26.33 45.57 31.59
CA ASP A 213 24.89 45.52 31.27
C ASP A 213 24.27 44.31 32.00
N GLN A 214 23.42 44.59 33.00
CA GLN A 214 22.67 43.59 33.76
C GLN A 214 21.20 43.52 33.34
N THR A 215 20.88 43.83 32.08
CA THR A 215 19.50 43.72 31.56
C THR A 215 19.25 42.57 30.58
N SER A 216 20.24 41.74 30.23
CA SER A 216 20.07 40.70 29.20
C SER A 216 19.74 39.27 29.70
N ARG A 217 19.43 39.06 30.99
CA ARG A 217 19.38 37.69 31.59
C ARG A 217 18.02 37.03 31.71
N GLN A 218 16.97 37.57 31.10
CA GLN A 218 15.66 36.94 31.11
C GLN A 218 15.14 36.86 29.67
N GLU A 219 15.26 35.67 29.08
CA GLU A 219 14.75 35.42 27.75
C GLU A 219 13.23 35.56 27.71
N PRO A 220 12.67 36.05 26.58
CA PRO A 220 11.24 36.22 26.45
C PRO A 220 10.50 34.88 26.60
N THR A 221 9.44 34.87 27.40
CA THR A 221 8.58 33.68 27.58
C THR A 221 7.60 33.56 26.42
N GLY A 222 7.60 32.41 25.73
CA GLY A 222 6.72 32.09 24.60
C GLY A 222 7.47 31.93 23.27
N GLY A 223 6.78 31.63 22.17
CA GLY A 223 7.38 31.31 20.86
C GLY A 223 6.44 31.56 19.68
N ILE A 224 6.85 31.18 18.47
CA ILE A 224 6.04 31.23 17.25
C ILE A 224 5.55 29.82 16.93
N ASN A 225 4.24 29.57 17.02
CA ASN A 225 3.66 28.27 16.68
C ASN A 225 2.21 28.39 16.23
N LYS A 226 1.90 27.97 15.00
CA LYS A 226 0.56 28.02 14.44
C LYS A 226 0.01 26.63 14.13
N ASP A 227 0.44 25.60 14.85
CA ASP A 227 0.07 24.20 14.61
C ASP A 227 -1.40 23.96 14.96
N SER A 228 -1.93 24.69 15.95
CA SER A 228 -3.32 24.61 16.39
C SER A 228 -3.89 25.99 16.71
N LEU A 229 -5.22 26.06 16.86
CA LEU A 229 -5.91 27.26 17.34
C LEU A 229 -5.53 27.65 18.77
N GLU A 230 -4.98 26.73 19.56
CA GLU A 230 -4.60 26.93 20.97
C GLU A 230 -3.09 27.21 21.14
N SER A 231 -2.31 27.16 20.06
CA SER A 231 -0.87 27.40 20.08
C SER A 231 -0.52 28.89 20.28
N ASN A 232 0.75 29.17 20.60
CA ASN A 232 1.27 30.54 20.63
C ASN A 232 1.23 31.16 19.22
N HIS A 233 0.35 32.13 18.95
CA HIS A 233 -0.04 32.63 17.61
C HIS A 233 -1.13 31.81 16.90
N GLY A 234 -1.85 30.94 17.60
CA GLY A 234 -2.93 30.11 17.04
C GLY A 234 -4.06 30.88 16.36
N ASN A 235 -4.21 32.18 16.65
CA ASN A 235 -5.11 33.07 15.91
C ASN A 235 -4.74 33.22 14.41
N LEU A 236 -3.51 32.86 14.02
CA LEU A 236 -3.02 32.84 12.64
C LEU A 236 -3.03 31.42 12.03
N HIS A 237 -3.43 30.39 12.77
CA HIS A 237 -3.44 28.98 12.33
C HIS A 237 -4.16 28.79 10.98
N THR A 238 -5.37 29.36 10.84
CA THR A 238 -6.15 29.20 9.60
C THR A 238 -5.41 29.79 8.39
N ALA A 239 -4.84 30.99 8.54
CA ALA A 239 -4.09 31.64 7.47
C ALA A 239 -2.79 30.88 7.13
N ALA A 240 -2.08 30.37 8.13
CA ALA A 240 -0.91 29.52 7.92
C ALA A 240 -1.27 28.24 7.16
N ALA A 241 -2.32 27.55 7.58
CA ALA A 241 -2.79 26.32 6.94
C ALA A 241 -3.23 26.55 5.49
N GLU A 242 -3.96 27.63 5.21
CA GLU A 242 -4.37 27.98 3.83
C GLU A 242 -3.16 28.24 2.93
N VAL A 243 -2.16 28.99 3.41
CA VAL A 243 -0.92 29.22 2.65
C VAL A 243 -0.14 27.92 2.46
N ALA A 244 -0.08 27.07 3.48
CA ALA A 244 0.58 25.77 3.42
C ALA A 244 -0.07 24.81 2.42
N VAL A 245 -1.41 24.83 2.27
CA VAL A 245 -2.13 24.09 1.21
C VAL A 245 -1.66 24.58 -0.17
N VAL A 246 -1.61 25.89 -0.39
CA VAL A 246 -1.18 26.45 -1.69
C VAL A 246 0.29 26.13 -1.96
N ALA A 247 1.17 26.21 -0.97
CA ALA A 247 2.58 25.86 -1.10
C ALA A 247 2.78 24.38 -1.43
N THR A 248 2.05 23.50 -0.74
CA THR A 248 2.03 22.05 -1.00
C THR A 248 1.61 21.77 -2.45
N ARG A 249 0.58 22.47 -2.94
CA ARG A 249 0.14 22.36 -4.34
C ARG A 249 1.20 22.84 -5.33
N GLN A 250 1.90 23.95 -5.05
CA GLN A 250 2.99 24.43 -5.92
C GLN A 250 4.11 23.39 -6.04
N LEU A 251 4.49 22.74 -4.93
CA LEU A 251 5.47 21.66 -4.94
C LEU A 251 4.98 20.46 -5.76
N LEU A 252 3.72 20.07 -5.63
CA LEU A 252 3.13 18.97 -6.41
C LEU A 252 3.08 19.30 -7.92
N GLU A 253 2.73 20.53 -8.30
CA GLU A 253 2.73 20.98 -9.70
C GLU A 253 4.15 21.04 -10.29
N ASP A 254 5.17 21.37 -9.50
CA ASP A 254 6.56 21.30 -9.94
C ASP A 254 7.04 19.85 -10.19
N ILE A 255 6.64 18.89 -9.33
CA ILE A 255 6.89 17.47 -9.58
C ILE A 255 6.16 17.03 -10.85
N ARG A 256 4.89 17.40 -10.98
CA ARG A 256 4.06 17.09 -12.15
C ARG A 256 4.68 17.64 -13.43
N GLY A 257 5.16 18.89 -13.43
CA GLY A 257 5.81 19.51 -14.58
C GLY A 257 7.07 18.75 -15.03
N ALA A 258 7.83 18.17 -14.09
CA ALA A 258 9.02 17.37 -14.40
C ALA A 258 8.69 15.93 -14.83
N ALA A 259 7.63 15.34 -14.28
CA ALA A 259 7.24 13.94 -14.53
C ALA A 259 6.32 13.75 -15.74
N GLY A 260 5.50 14.76 -16.05
CA GLY A 260 4.35 14.63 -16.92
C GLY A 260 3.13 14.01 -16.22
N ASP A 261 1.94 14.25 -16.78
CA ASP A 261 0.66 13.88 -16.16
C ASP A 261 0.54 12.38 -15.86
N THR A 262 1.04 11.53 -16.76
CA THR A 262 0.89 10.07 -16.64
C THR A 262 1.69 9.54 -15.45
N ASP A 263 2.97 9.89 -15.33
CA ASP A 263 3.80 9.39 -14.22
C ASP A 263 3.48 10.10 -12.90
N PHE A 264 2.99 11.35 -12.93
CA PHE A 264 2.43 12.00 -11.74
C PHE A 264 1.20 11.24 -11.20
N LEU A 265 0.24 10.92 -12.07
CA LEU A 265 -0.94 10.15 -11.67
C LEU A 265 -0.54 8.76 -11.16
N ARG A 266 0.42 8.09 -11.81
CA ARG A 266 0.94 6.79 -11.34
C ARG A 266 1.63 6.89 -9.98
N MET A 267 2.36 7.97 -9.72
CA MET A 267 2.92 8.26 -8.39
C MET A 267 1.80 8.36 -7.35
N MET A 268 0.68 9.01 -7.71
CA MET A 268 -0.53 9.10 -6.89
C MET A 268 -1.36 7.82 -6.88
N GLY A 269 -0.93 6.72 -7.51
CA GLY A 269 -1.71 5.46 -7.51
C GLY A 269 -2.92 5.46 -8.46
N ILE A 270 -2.98 6.39 -9.42
CA ILE A 270 -3.97 6.43 -10.50
C ILE A 270 -3.29 6.00 -11.81
N SER A 271 -3.86 5.04 -12.52
CA SER A 271 -3.28 4.51 -13.76
C SER A 271 -4.37 4.28 -14.79
N LYS A 272 -4.21 4.82 -16.02
CA LYS A 272 -5.25 4.77 -17.08
C LYS A 272 -5.86 3.39 -17.33
N ASN A 273 -5.08 2.33 -17.09
CA ASN A 273 -5.41 0.96 -17.44
C ASN A 273 -5.84 0.09 -16.24
N GLY A 274 -5.92 0.67 -15.03
CA GLY A 274 -6.14 -0.06 -13.77
C GLY A 274 -4.92 0.03 -12.86
N SER A 275 -5.07 -0.31 -11.58
CA SER A 275 -3.99 -0.21 -10.57
C SER A 275 -3.19 -1.51 -10.37
N ARG A 276 -3.71 -2.65 -10.82
CA ARG A 276 -3.17 -3.99 -10.51
C ARG A 276 -1.96 -4.32 -11.37
N VAL A 277 -1.00 -5.04 -10.77
CA VAL A 277 0.18 -5.58 -11.45
C VAL A 277 -0.02 -7.07 -11.70
N LEU A 278 0.47 -7.57 -12.82
CA LEU A 278 0.57 -9.02 -13.09
C LEU A 278 1.97 -9.49 -12.72
N CYS A 279 2.11 -10.26 -11.62
CA CYS A 279 3.40 -10.71 -11.11
C CYS A 279 3.52 -12.24 -11.13
N PHE A 280 4.50 -12.74 -11.88
CA PHE A 280 4.82 -14.17 -11.96
C PHE A 280 6.17 -14.51 -11.35
N VAL A 281 6.20 -15.57 -10.55
CA VAL A 281 7.42 -16.19 -10.02
C VAL A 281 7.46 -17.62 -10.56
N ILE A 282 8.42 -17.93 -11.42
CA ILE A 282 8.36 -19.15 -12.24
C ILE A 282 9.65 -19.95 -12.05
N ASP A 283 9.49 -21.17 -11.57
CA ASP A 283 10.51 -22.21 -11.61
C ASP A 283 10.87 -22.54 -13.08
N THR A 284 12.17 -22.53 -13.36
CA THR A 284 12.74 -22.76 -14.69
C THR A 284 13.56 -24.04 -14.80
N THR A 285 13.47 -24.94 -13.81
CA THR A 285 14.19 -26.22 -13.85
C THR A 285 13.71 -27.13 -14.98
N GLY A 286 14.50 -28.16 -15.29
CA GLY A 286 14.24 -29.04 -16.43
C GLY A 286 12.87 -29.73 -16.43
N SER A 287 12.24 -29.94 -15.27
CA SER A 287 10.91 -30.53 -15.16
C SER A 287 9.77 -29.58 -15.54
N MET A 288 9.99 -28.26 -15.51
CA MET A 288 8.95 -27.23 -15.67
C MET A 288 8.51 -26.97 -17.13
N SER A 289 8.94 -27.76 -18.11
CA SER A 289 8.67 -27.50 -19.54
C SER A 289 7.17 -27.34 -19.85
N ASP A 290 6.33 -28.27 -19.39
CA ASP A 290 4.88 -28.24 -19.63
C ASP A 290 4.21 -27.08 -18.87
N ASP A 291 4.67 -26.82 -17.65
CA ASP A 291 4.18 -25.76 -16.78
C ASP A 291 4.48 -24.38 -17.38
N ILE A 292 5.72 -24.14 -17.82
CA ILE A 292 6.12 -22.92 -18.53
C ILE A 292 5.28 -22.72 -19.79
N ALA A 293 5.01 -23.78 -20.57
CA ALA A 293 4.15 -23.67 -21.74
C ALA A 293 2.72 -23.24 -21.37
N ALA A 294 2.17 -23.77 -20.28
CA ALA A 294 0.86 -23.36 -19.76
C ALA A 294 0.85 -21.90 -19.28
N VAL A 295 1.91 -21.45 -18.61
CA VAL A 295 2.06 -20.06 -18.16
C VAL A 295 2.19 -19.10 -19.34
N LYS A 296 2.99 -19.43 -20.37
CA LYS A 296 3.10 -18.64 -21.61
C LYS A 296 1.72 -18.43 -22.26
N LYS A 297 0.95 -19.51 -22.40
CA LYS A 297 -0.40 -19.45 -23.00
C LYS A 297 -1.37 -18.61 -22.18
N THR A 298 -1.38 -18.80 -20.86
CA THR A 298 -2.25 -18.03 -19.95
C THR A 298 -1.88 -16.55 -19.98
N THR A 299 -0.59 -16.24 -19.94
CA THR A 299 -0.07 -14.86 -19.98
C THR A 299 -0.48 -14.15 -21.27
N ALA A 300 -0.32 -14.82 -22.42
CA ALA A 300 -0.74 -14.27 -23.70
C ALA A 300 -2.25 -13.96 -23.70
N PHE A 301 -3.08 -14.89 -23.21
CA PHE A 301 -4.52 -14.69 -23.12
C PHE A 301 -4.91 -13.52 -22.20
N ILE A 302 -4.29 -13.38 -21.02
CA ILE A 302 -4.55 -12.25 -20.13
C ILE A 302 -4.19 -10.93 -20.82
N ILE A 303 -3.01 -10.85 -21.42
CA ILE A 303 -2.56 -9.62 -22.07
C ILE A 303 -3.48 -9.26 -23.24
N ASP A 304 -3.81 -10.22 -24.10
CA ASP A 304 -4.63 -9.96 -25.28
C ASP A 304 -6.09 -9.64 -24.94
N SER A 305 -6.65 -10.27 -23.90
CA SER A 305 -8.02 -10.02 -23.47
C SER A 305 -8.18 -8.72 -22.67
N LYS A 306 -7.09 -8.19 -22.09
CA LYS A 306 -7.14 -7.04 -21.20
C LYS A 306 -6.55 -5.77 -21.80
N ARG A 307 -5.63 -5.85 -22.78
CA ARG A 307 -4.98 -4.70 -23.41
C ARG A 307 -6.02 -3.68 -23.90
N GLY A 308 -5.83 -2.41 -23.55
CA GLY A 308 -6.73 -1.31 -23.89
C GLY A 308 -8.04 -1.29 -23.10
N THR A 309 -8.22 -2.18 -22.12
CA THR A 309 -9.39 -2.19 -21.23
C THR A 309 -9.03 -1.60 -19.85
N PRO A 310 -10.02 -1.22 -19.01
CA PRO A 310 -9.77 -0.79 -17.62
C PRO A 310 -9.16 -1.85 -16.70
N ASN A 311 -8.95 -3.07 -17.19
CA ASN A 311 -8.35 -4.19 -16.47
C ASN A 311 -6.96 -4.55 -17.03
N GLU A 312 -6.37 -3.74 -17.90
CA GLU A 312 -4.99 -3.94 -18.35
C GLU A 312 -4.01 -3.72 -17.17
N PRO A 313 -3.11 -4.67 -16.88
CA PRO A 313 -2.16 -4.50 -15.79
C PRO A 313 -1.34 -3.20 -15.90
N SER A 314 -1.19 -2.50 -14.77
CA SER A 314 -0.42 -1.25 -14.67
C SER A 314 1.09 -1.45 -14.82
N ALA A 315 1.54 -2.68 -14.56
CA ALA A 315 2.86 -3.20 -14.83
C ALA A 315 2.82 -4.73 -14.90
N TYR A 316 3.86 -5.30 -15.45
CA TYR A 316 4.11 -6.73 -15.53
C TYR A 316 5.46 -7.03 -14.89
N ILE A 317 5.49 -8.03 -14.00
CA ILE A 317 6.68 -8.44 -13.25
C ILE A 317 6.89 -9.94 -13.45
N LEU A 318 8.13 -10.31 -13.76
CA LEU A 318 8.56 -11.70 -13.90
C LEU A 318 9.83 -11.93 -13.07
N VAL A 319 9.81 -12.98 -12.26
CA VAL A 319 10.97 -13.48 -11.53
C VAL A 319 11.14 -14.97 -11.86
N PRO A 320 12.04 -15.33 -12.79
CA PRO A 320 12.42 -16.72 -12.96
C PRO A 320 13.26 -17.17 -11.76
N PHE A 321 13.19 -18.43 -11.37
CA PHE A 321 14.14 -19.04 -10.45
C PHE A 321 14.51 -20.44 -10.89
N ASN A 322 15.65 -20.92 -10.41
CA ASN A 322 16.23 -22.21 -10.72
C ASN A 322 17.03 -22.69 -9.49
N ASP A 323 17.94 -23.63 -9.69
CA ASP A 323 18.94 -24.03 -8.72
C ASP A 323 20.32 -24.15 -9.40
N PRO A 324 21.35 -23.41 -8.94
CA PRO A 324 21.40 -22.58 -7.72
C PRO A 324 20.92 -21.12 -7.89
N ASP A 325 20.61 -20.70 -9.11
CA ASP A 325 20.37 -19.29 -9.45
C ASP A 325 18.90 -18.86 -9.33
N PHE A 326 18.65 -17.58 -9.07
CA PHE A 326 17.31 -16.99 -9.11
C PHE A 326 17.35 -15.55 -9.61
N GLY A 327 16.25 -15.09 -10.22
CA GLY A 327 16.15 -13.81 -10.89
C GLY A 327 16.90 -13.76 -12.24
N PRO A 328 17.21 -12.55 -12.74
CA PRO A 328 16.89 -11.25 -12.17
C PRO A 328 15.38 -10.94 -12.22
N LEU A 329 14.94 -9.96 -11.43
CA LEU A 329 13.59 -9.41 -11.55
C LEU A 329 13.48 -8.56 -12.81
N MET A 330 12.50 -8.86 -13.65
CA MET A 330 12.12 -8.04 -14.78
C MET A 330 10.81 -7.33 -14.49
N ARG A 331 10.76 -6.02 -14.78
CA ARG A 331 9.55 -5.19 -14.64
C ARG A 331 9.39 -4.32 -15.88
N THR A 332 8.21 -4.31 -16.44
CA THR A 332 7.87 -3.46 -17.60
C THR A 332 6.41 -3.01 -17.54
N THR A 333 6.10 -1.88 -18.15
CA THR A 333 4.71 -1.46 -18.42
C THR A 333 4.26 -1.85 -19.83
N ASP A 334 5.19 -2.31 -20.67
CA ASP A 334 4.92 -2.67 -22.05
C ASP A 334 4.53 -4.15 -22.13
N PRO A 335 3.29 -4.45 -22.57
CA PRO A 335 2.79 -5.82 -22.66
C PRO A 335 3.53 -6.67 -23.71
N ASP A 336 4.07 -6.06 -24.77
CA ASP A 336 4.81 -6.76 -25.82
C ASP A 336 6.23 -7.13 -25.34
N ILE A 337 6.88 -6.24 -24.59
CA ILE A 337 8.14 -6.58 -23.90
C ILE A 337 7.91 -7.74 -22.93
N PHE A 338 6.83 -7.70 -22.14
CA PHE A 338 6.55 -8.78 -21.18
C PHE A 338 6.29 -10.12 -21.88
N LYS A 339 5.50 -10.12 -22.96
CA LYS A 339 5.28 -11.31 -23.80
C LYS A 339 6.58 -11.88 -24.34
N ALA A 340 7.48 -11.03 -24.84
CA ALA A 340 8.78 -11.47 -25.35
C ALA A 340 9.60 -12.16 -24.25
N GLN A 341 9.66 -11.57 -23.05
CA GLN A 341 10.40 -12.12 -21.91
C GLN A 341 9.82 -13.44 -21.41
N ILE A 342 8.50 -13.52 -21.22
CA ILE A 342 7.80 -14.78 -20.87
C ILE A 342 8.07 -15.86 -21.92
N ASN A 343 8.03 -15.52 -23.20
CA ASN A 343 8.26 -16.48 -24.28
C ASN A 343 9.71 -16.95 -24.38
N ALA A 344 10.67 -16.16 -23.89
CA ALA A 344 12.08 -16.51 -23.84
C ALA A 344 12.41 -17.53 -22.73
N LEU A 345 11.53 -17.75 -21.76
CA LEU A 345 11.74 -18.76 -20.72
C LEU A 345 11.81 -20.17 -21.31
N TYR A 346 12.77 -20.97 -20.87
CA TYR A 346 12.86 -22.39 -21.20
C TYR A 346 13.26 -23.18 -19.95
N ALA A 347 12.77 -24.42 -19.87
CA ALA A 347 13.10 -25.34 -18.79
C ALA A 347 14.50 -25.92 -18.99
N ALA A 348 15.40 -25.72 -18.02
CA ALA A 348 16.73 -26.28 -18.04
C ALA A 348 17.35 -26.31 -16.63
N GLY A 349 18.35 -27.17 -16.42
CA GLY A 349 19.05 -27.22 -15.14
C GLY A 349 18.19 -27.80 -14.00
N GLY A 350 18.42 -27.30 -12.78
CA GLY A 350 17.76 -27.79 -11.56
C GLY A 350 18.53 -28.89 -10.82
N GLY A 351 19.86 -28.81 -10.84
CA GLY A 351 20.81 -29.83 -10.39
C GLY A 351 20.26 -30.89 -9.44
N ASP A 352 19.95 -30.50 -8.20
CA ASP A 352 19.26 -31.33 -7.22
C ASP A 352 17.93 -30.72 -6.75
N LEU A 353 16.97 -31.59 -6.47
CA LEU A 353 15.77 -31.23 -5.70
C LEU A 353 16.17 -31.16 -4.22
N PRO A 354 15.87 -30.07 -3.47
CA PRO A 354 14.89 -28.98 -3.67
C PRO A 354 15.38 -27.68 -4.37
N GLU A 355 14.51 -26.67 -4.56
CA GLU A 355 14.79 -25.44 -5.36
C GLU A 355 14.66 -24.08 -4.64
N MET A 356 15.14 -22.98 -5.25
CA MET A 356 15.23 -21.63 -4.64
C MET A 356 13.94 -20.79 -4.70
N SER A 357 12.79 -21.40 -4.43
CA SER A 357 11.48 -20.76 -4.62
C SER A 357 11.22 -19.58 -3.67
N LEU A 358 11.73 -19.62 -2.42
CA LEU A 358 11.53 -18.51 -1.48
C LEU A 358 12.37 -17.28 -1.82
N SER A 359 13.55 -17.46 -2.40
CA SER A 359 14.42 -16.38 -2.89
C SER A 359 13.76 -15.66 -4.06
N GLY A 360 13.19 -16.42 -5.01
CA GLY A 360 12.37 -15.87 -6.09
C GLY A 360 11.16 -15.08 -5.57
N LEU A 361 10.45 -15.64 -4.58
CA LEU A 361 9.30 -14.98 -3.96
C LEU A 361 9.68 -13.70 -3.18
N GLN A 362 10.79 -13.72 -2.43
CA GLN A 362 11.32 -12.55 -1.74
C GLN A 362 11.61 -11.42 -2.73
N LEU A 363 12.24 -11.74 -3.85
CA LEU A 363 12.57 -10.76 -4.88
C LEU A 363 11.31 -10.15 -5.48
N ALA A 364 10.29 -10.97 -5.75
CA ALA A 364 8.98 -10.50 -6.23
C ALA A 364 8.28 -9.59 -5.21
N LEU A 365 8.22 -9.98 -3.94
CA LEU A 365 7.61 -9.17 -2.86
C LEU A 365 8.34 -7.84 -2.63
N THR A 366 9.64 -7.76 -2.95
CA THR A 366 10.42 -6.53 -2.82
C THR A 366 10.28 -5.62 -4.05
N GLY A 367 10.05 -6.17 -5.24
CA GLY A 367 9.93 -5.40 -6.49
C GLY A 367 8.50 -5.08 -6.92
N ALA A 368 7.50 -5.81 -6.42
CA ALA A 368 6.10 -5.58 -6.69
C ALA A 368 5.54 -4.45 -5.81
N PRO A 369 4.61 -3.61 -6.31
CA PRO A 369 3.89 -2.66 -5.47
C PRO A 369 3.15 -3.35 -4.31
N PRO A 370 2.93 -2.68 -3.18
CA PRO A 370 2.08 -3.20 -2.12
C PRO A 370 0.69 -3.61 -2.61
N SER A 371 0.06 -4.58 -1.92
CA SER A 371 -1.24 -5.17 -2.24
C SER A 371 -1.30 -5.85 -3.61
N SER A 372 -0.17 -6.33 -4.12
CA SER A 372 -0.10 -7.06 -5.40
C SER A 372 -0.58 -8.51 -5.25
N GLU A 373 -1.11 -9.06 -6.34
CA GLU A 373 -1.26 -10.51 -6.49
C GLU A 373 -0.04 -11.11 -7.17
N ILE A 374 0.54 -12.12 -6.51
CA ILE A 374 1.74 -12.82 -6.97
C ILE A 374 1.38 -14.28 -7.20
N PHE A 375 1.71 -14.81 -8.38
CA PHE A 375 1.48 -16.21 -8.72
C PHE A 375 2.82 -16.94 -8.86
N LEU A 376 3.04 -17.93 -8.00
CA LEU A 376 4.24 -18.75 -7.99
C LEU A 376 3.95 -20.13 -8.60
N PHE A 377 4.78 -20.58 -9.53
CA PHE A 377 4.69 -21.89 -10.19
C PHE A 377 5.93 -22.71 -9.87
N THR A 378 5.76 -23.95 -9.37
CA THR A 378 6.86 -24.90 -9.13
C THR A 378 6.35 -26.33 -9.01
N ASP A 379 7.21 -27.30 -9.31
CA ASP A 379 6.98 -28.71 -9.00
C ASP A 379 7.88 -29.27 -7.89
N ALA A 380 8.65 -28.40 -7.23
CA ALA A 380 9.67 -28.75 -6.25
C ALA A 380 9.45 -28.15 -4.84
N PRO A 381 9.90 -28.84 -3.77
CA PRO A 381 10.03 -28.24 -2.44
C PRO A 381 11.01 -27.06 -2.46
N ALA A 382 10.89 -26.16 -1.48
CA ALA A 382 11.84 -25.07 -1.28
C ALA A 382 13.13 -25.55 -0.59
N LYS A 383 14.29 -25.18 -1.14
CA LYS A 383 15.64 -25.40 -0.61
C LYS A 383 16.00 -24.35 0.44
N ASP A 384 15.50 -23.15 0.26
CA ASP A 384 15.83 -21.94 1.01
C ASP A 384 14.87 -21.67 2.17
N LEU A 385 14.50 -22.74 2.91
CA LEU A 385 13.53 -22.70 4.03
C LEU A 385 13.86 -21.66 5.11
N TYR A 386 15.13 -21.30 5.28
CA TYR A 386 15.58 -20.28 6.23
C TYR A 386 14.97 -18.89 5.93
N LEU A 387 14.50 -18.63 4.71
CA LEU A 387 13.82 -17.39 4.31
C LEU A 387 12.34 -17.33 4.70
N THR A 388 11.75 -18.39 5.24
CA THR A 388 10.32 -18.44 5.58
C THR A 388 9.87 -17.27 6.47
N GLY A 389 10.68 -16.90 7.46
CA GLY A 389 10.39 -15.75 8.33
C GLY A 389 10.39 -14.42 7.58
N THR A 390 11.41 -14.20 6.74
CA THR A 390 11.54 -13.01 5.88
C THR A 390 10.38 -12.89 4.91
N VAL A 391 10.02 -13.98 4.22
CA VAL A 391 8.90 -14.00 3.27
C VAL A 391 7.57 -13.69 3.97
N ASN A 392 7.32 -14.25 5.16
CA ASN A 392 6.13 -13.91 5.94
C ASN A 392 6.07 -12.43 6.31
N ALA A 393 7.18 -11.87 6.79
CA ALA A 393 7.25 -10.44 7.12
C ALA A 393 7.00 -9.55 5.90
N LEU A 394 7.52 -9.94 4.73
CA LEU A 394 7.29 -9.22 3.47
C LEU A 394 5.84 -9.34 2.99
N ILE A 395 5.21 -10.51 3.10
CA ILE A 395 3.79 -10.71 2.81
C ILE A 395 2.94 -9.78 3.66
N GLU A 396 3.21 -9.70 4.96
CA GLU A 396 2.46 -8.87 5.90
C GLU A 396 2.66 -7.37 5.65
N ARG A 397 3.92 -6.95 5.49
CA ARG A 397 4.28 -5.55 5.24
C ARG A 397 3.71 -5.05 3.92
N THR A 398 3.84 -5.83 2.86
CA THR A 398 3.34 -5.43 1.53
C THR A 398 1.85 -5.70 1.38
N LYS A 399 1.22 -6.49 2.26
CA LYS A 399 -0.16 -6.98 2.14
C LYS A 399 -0.44 -7.67 0.81
N SER A 400 0.60 -8.26 0.21
CA SER A 400 0.50 -8.95 -1.08
C SER A 400 -0.11 -10.33 -0.90
N VAL A 401 -0.90 -10.76 -1.88
CA VAL A 401 -1.59 -12.04 -1.90
C VAL A 401 -0.80 -13.02 -2.77
N VAL A 402 -0.37 -14.16 -2.21
CA VAL A 402 0.48 -15.12 -2.93
C VAL A 402 -0.30 -16.41 -3.22
N THR A 403 -0.48 -16.71 -4.51
CA THR A 403 -1.10 -17.96 -4.97
C THR A 403 -0.05 -18.89 -5.55
N PHE A 404 0.02 -20.11 -5.02
CA PHE A 404 0.97 -21.14 -5.41
C PHE A 404 0.29 -22.16 -6.32
N PHE A 405 0.89 -22.44 -7.46
CA PHE A 405 0.56 -23.53 -8.37
C PHE A 405 1.62 -24.62 -8.24
N LEU A 406 1.23 -25.75 -7.68
CA LEU A 406 2.11 -26.86 -7.35
C LEU A 406 1.76 -28.07 -8.22
N THR A 407 2.68 -28.53 -9.07
CA THR A 407 2.42 -29.66 -9.99
C THR A 407 3.17 -30.95 -9.65
N GLY A 408 4.08 -30.92 -8.68
CA GLY A 408 4.87 -32.07 -8.24
C GLY A 408 4.20 -33.02 -7.24
N SER A 409 3.03 -32.67 -6.69
CA SER A 409 2.40 -33.41 -5.57
C SER A 409 1.42 -34.53 -5.96
N LEU A 410 0.94 -34.59 -7.21
CA LEU A 410 -0.20 -35.44 -7.63
C LEU A 410 0.09 -36.56 -8.66
N GLY A 411 1.35 -36.95 -8.86
CA GLY A 411 1.68 -38.05 -9.80
C GLY A 411 1.30 -39.46 -9.30
N LEU A 412 0.70 -40.31 -10.15
CA LEU A 412 0.42 -41.72 -9.85
C LEU A 412 1.70 -42.51 -9.54
N ARG A 413 1.76 -43.26 -8.43
CA ARG A 413 2.80 -44.28 -8.21
C ARG A 413 2.72 -45.29 -9.37
N ARG A 414 3.62 -45.21 -10.36
CA ARG A 414 3.84 -46.35 -11.25
C ARG A 414 4.52 -47.42 -10.41
N ARG A 415 3.74 -48.36 -9.88
CA ARG A 415 4.29 -49.63 -9.39
C ARG A 415 4.95 -50.32 -10.59
N ARG A 416 6.27 -50.32 -10.65
CA ARG A 416 7.03 -51.44 -11.21
C ARG A 416 7.74 -52.05 -10.00
N GLY A 417 7.45 -53.28 -9.60
CA GLY A 417 7.57 -54.45 -10.46
C GLY A 417 9.06 -54.66 -10.65
N SER A 418 9.65 -55.39 -9.70
CA SER A 418 11.04 -55.86 -9.68
C SER A 418 11.57 -56.08 -11.10
N ASP A 419 12.48 -55.24 -11.58
CA ASP A 419 13.50 -55.71 -12.50
C ASP A 419 14.77 -54.85 -12.43
N GLN A 420 15.89 -55.53 -12.54
CA GLN A 420 17.24 -55.05 -12.25
C GLN A 420 17.77 -54.09 -13.33
N GLY A 421 18.55 -53.11 -12.89
CA GLY A 421 19.65 -52.54 -13.67
C GLY A 421 19.29 -51.46 -14.70
N GLN A 422 19.33 -50.19 -14.27
CA GLN A 422 20.01 -49.05 -14.92
C GLN A 422 19.53 -47.76 -14.25
N GLY A 423 20.47 -46.90 -13.85
CA GLY A 423 20.26 -45.70 -13.02
C GLY A 423 19.40 -44.63 -13.68
N GLN A 424 18.08 -44.79 -13.65
CA GLN A 424 17.13 -43.74 -13.95
C GLN A 424 16.93 -42.87 -12.70
N VAL A 425 17.27 -41.60 -12.84
CA VAL A 425 17.06 -40.52 -11.86
C VAL A 425 15.61 -40.59 -11.38
N GLN A 426 15.44 -40.89 -10.09
CA GLN A 426 14.14 -40.82 -9.44
C GLN A 426 13.70 -39.34 -9.45
N HIS A 427 12.66 -38.99 -10.20
CA HIS A 427 11.99 -37.70 -10.02
C HIS A 427 11.39 -37.69 -8.61
N SER A 428 12.14 -37.12 -7.66
CA SER A 428 11.73 -36.93 -6.27
C SER A 428 10.45 -36.12 -6.26
N ARG A 429 9.39 -36.66 -5.65
CA ARG A 429 8.08 -36.00 -5.58
C ARG A 429 8.05 -35.08 -4.37
N MET A 430 7.39 -33.93 -4.52
CA MET A 430 7.02 -33.09 -3.39
C MET A 430 6.16 -33.89 -2.41
N ALA A 431 6.64 -34.07 -1.18
CA ALA A 431 5.88 -34.73 -0.13
C ALA A 431 4.75 -33.81 0.38
N VAL A 432 3.78 -34.39 1.09
CA VAL A 432 2.67 -33.62 1.70
C VAL A 432 3.21 -32.58 2.69
N SER A 433 4.30 -32.89 3.39
CA SER A 433 5.02 -31.96 4.28
C SER A 433 5.59 -30.76 3.53
N ASP A 434 6.12 -30.98 2.34
CA ASP A 434 6.76 -29.94 1.53
C ASP A 434 5.72 -28.95 1.01
N ALA A 435 4.57 -29.48 0.58
CA ALA A 435 3.41 -28.67 0.22
C ALA A 435 2.76 -27.94 1.41
N GLN A 436 3.11 -28.28 2.67
CA GLN A 436 2.59 -27.59 3.85
C GLN A 436 3.16 -26.17 3.99
N LEU A 437 4.43 -25.96 3.63
CA LEU A 437 5.05 -24.63 3.64
C LEU A 437 4.26 -23.67 2.75
N TYR A 438 4.07 -24.03 1.48
CA TYR A 438 3.34 -23.21 0.51
C TYR A 438 1.88 -22.98 0.93
N ARG A 439 1.24 -23.99 1.55
CA ARG A 439 -0.10 -23.83 2.16
C ARG A 439 -0.09 -22.79 3.28
N ASN A 440 0.89 -22.80 4.17
CA ASN A 440 0.98 -21.82 5.25
C ASN A 440 1.22 -20.41 4.71
N LEU A 441 2.12 -20.24 3.75
CA LEU A 441 2.39 -18.93 3.11
C LEU A 441 1.16 -18.40 2.34
N ALA A 442 0.45 -19.27 1.62
CA ALA A 442 -0.81 -18.92 0.97
C ALA A 442 -1.85 -18.45 1.99
N GLN A 443 -1.98 -19.14 3.13
CA GLN A 443 -2.91 -18.77 4.19
C GLN A 443 -2.56 -17.41 4.81
N SER A 444 -1.29 -17.18 5.14
CA SER A 444 -0.81 -15.92 5.71
C SER A 444 -0.99 -14.72 4.78
N SER A 445 -0.87 -14.93 3.46
CA SER A 445 -1.10 -13.88 2.45
C SER A 445 -2.55 -13.72 2.02
N GLY A 446 -3.45 -14.58 2.49
CA GLY A 446 -4.82 -14.65 1.98
C GLY A 446 -4.93 -15.15 0.52
N GLY A 447 -3.88 -15.78 0.00
CA GLY A 447 -3.85 -16.44 -1.30
C GLY A 447 -4.27 -17.90 -1.24
N GLN A 448 -3.88 -18.68 -2.26
CA GLN A 448 -4.27 -20.10 -2.39
C GLN A 448 -3.09 -21.01 -2.70
N ALA A 449 -3.17 -22.27 -2.24
CA ALA A 449 -2.21 -23.32 -2.59
C ALA A 449 -2.89 -24.39 -3.44
N ILE A 450 -2.78 -24.21 -4.75
CA ILE A 450 -3.44 -25.00 -5.79
C ILE A 450 -2.49 -26.13 -6.20
N GLN A 451 -2.91 -27.36 -5.94
CA GLN A 451 -2.21 -28.59 -6.29
C GLN A 451 -2.95 -29.28 -7.41
N VAL A 452 -2.30 -29.40 -8.57
CA VAL A 452 -2.89 -29.93 -9.81
C VAL A 452 -1.87 -30.75 -10.56
N THR A 453 -2.28 -31.63 -11.47
CA THR A 453 -1.31 -32.25 -12.38
C THR A 453 -0.85 -31.27 -13.45
N LYS A 454 0.31 -31.51 -14.09
CA LYS A 454 0.82 -30.68 -15.20
C LYS A 454 -0.23 -30.50 -16.33
N THR A 455 -1.03 -31.54 -16.62
CA THR A 455 -2.10 -31.50 -17.64
C THR A 455 -3.34 -30.72 -17.20
N GLU A 456 -3.57 -30.58 -15.90
CA GLU A 456 -4.68 -29.84 -15.31
C GLU A 456 -4.35 -28.35 -15.08
N LEU A 457 -3.07 -28.00 -14.98
CA LEU A 457 -2.60 -26.64 -14.74
C LEU A 457 -3.28 -25.58 -15.64
N PRO A 458 -3.45 -25.78 -16.97
CA PRO A 458 -4.12 -24.79 -17.81
C PRO A 458 -5.58 -24.49 -17.42
N LYS A 459 -6.26 -25.41 -16.72
CA LYS A 459 -7.62 -25.17 -16.21
C LYS A 459 -7.59 -24.39 -14.90
N ALA A 460 -6.58 -24.64 -14.07
CA ALA A 460 -6.40 -23.98 -12.78
C ALA A 460 -5.98 -22.52 -12.91
N THR A 461 -5.26 -22.15 -13.98
CA THR A 461 -4.83 -20.76 -14.21
C THR A 461 -5.98 -19.78 -14.51
N SER A 462 -7.22 -20.26 -14.64
CA SER A 462 -8.41 -19.41 -14.78
C SER A 462 -8.60 -18.42 -13.63
N ILE A 463 -8.18 -18.76 -12.41
CA ILE A 463 -8.17 -17.83 -11.27
C ILE A 463 -7.38 -16.55 -11.55
N ILE A 464 -6.28 -16.64 -12.31
CA ILE A 464 -5.42 -15.49 -12.65
C ILE A 464 -6.18 -14.51 -13.55
N VAL A 465 -6.96 -15.03 -14.49
CA VAL A 465 -7.82 -14.23 -15.36
C VAL A 465 -8.91 -13.54 -14.53
N GLU A 466 -9.54 -14.27 -13.60
CA GLU A 466 -10.63 -13.77 -12.78
C GLU A 466 -10.16 -12.74 -11.74
N SER A 467 -8.97 -12.96 -11.16
CA SER A 467 -8.40 -12.09 -10.13
C SER A 467 -7.66 -10.86 -10.69
N SER A 468 -7.42 -10.83 -12.01
CA SER A 468 -6.86 -9.66 -12.71
C SER A 468 -7.81 -8.45 -12.79
N SER A 469 -9.05 -8.56 -12.30
CA SER A 469 -10.02 -7.46 -12.29
C SER A 469 -9.61 -6.35 -11.33
N SER A 470 -9.61 -5.08 -11.79
CA SER A 470 -9.22 -3.93 -10.98
C SER A 470 -10.14 -3.65 -9.78
N SER A 471 -11.38 -4.14 -9.81
CA SER A 471 -12.42 -3.97 -8.79
C SER A 471 -12.65 -5.21 -7.93
N LEU A 472 -11.71 -6.17 -7.93
CA LEU A 472 -11.86 -7.41 -7.17
C LEU A 472 -11.75 -7.13 -5.66
N VAL A 473 -12.77 -7.53 -4.90
CA VAL A 473 -12.83 -7.41 -3.45
C VAL A 473 -13.03 -8.77 -2.79
N THR A 474 -12.47 -8.94 -1.58
CA THR A 474 -12.65 -10.15 -0.78
C THR A 474 -13.82 -9.94 0.19
N ILE A 475 -14.85 -10.77 0.07
CA ILE A 475 -16.07 -10.70 0.89
C ILE A 475 -15.94 -11.62 2.12
N LEU A 476 -15.37 -12.80 1.92
CA LEU A 476 -15.13 -13.78 2.98
C LEU A 476 -13.79 -14.47 2.75
N GLN A 477 -13.06 -14.67 3.81
CA GLN A 477 -11.89 -15.54 3.83
C GLN A 477 -11.86 -16.37 5.10
N ALA A 478 -11.71 -17.68 4.93
CA ALA A 478 -11.64 -18.61 6.04
C ALA A 478 -10.69 -19.77 5.75
N VAL A 479 -10.02 -20.24 6.79
CA VAL A 479 -9.13 -21.40 6.75
C VAL A 479 -9.49 -22.31 7.92
N ARG A 480 -9.45 -23.62 7.70
CA ARG A 480 -9.51 -24.63 8.77
C ARG A 480 -8.31 -25.56 8.67
N SER A 481 -7.44 -25.49 9.67
CA SER A 481 -6.28 -26.36 9.83
C SER A 481 -6.06 -26.58 11.34
N PRO A 482 -6.36 -27.78 11.91
CA PRO A 482 -6.85 -28.97 11.23
C PRO A 482 -8.26 -28.81 10.64
N GLY A 483 -8.62 -29.68 9.69
CA GLY A 483 -9.92 -29.67 9.04
C GLY A 483 -11.06 -30.00 10.01
N ARG A 484 -12.20 -29.31 9.86
CA ARG A 484 -13.44 -29.60 10.57
C ARG A 484 -14.65 -29.16 9.75
N ALA A 485 -15.80 -29.79 10.00
CA ALA A 485 -17.06 -29.28 9.47
C ALA A 485 -17.34 -27.89 10.06
N ASP A 486 -17.73 -26.95 9.21
CA ASP A 486 -18.03 -25.59 9.64
C ASP A 486 -19.04 -24.92 8.69
N ASN A 487 -19.73 -23.91 9.21
CA ASN A 487 -20.72 -23.14 8.47
C ASN A 487 -20.25 -21.71 8.35
N PHE A 488 -20.21 -21.20 7.12
CA PHE A 488 -19.83 -19.82 6.84
C PHE A 488 -21.01 -19.08 6.26
N SER A 489 -21.16 -17.82 6.68
CA SER A 489 -22.11 -16.89 6.10
C SER A 489 -21.38 -15.66 5.56
N PHE A 490 -21.94 -15.06 4.52
CA PHE A 490 -21.44 -13.82 3.97
C PHE A 490 -22.59 -13.05 3.30
N THR A 491 -22.55 -11.73 3.37
CA THR A 491 -23.58 -10.86 2.80
C THR A 491 -23.10 -10.31 1.47
N VAL A 492 -23.99 -10.32 0.48
CA VAL A 492 -23.76 -9.74 -0.85
C VAL A 492 -24.70 -8.57 -1.01
N ASP A 493 -24.17 -7.37 -1.26
CA ASP A 493 -24.97 -6.17 -1.50
C ASP A 493 -25.22 -5.92 -3.00
N GLU A 494 -25.97 -4.87 -3.32
CA GLU A 494 -26.33 -4.51 -4.70
C GLU A 494 -25.14 -4.07 -5.57
N SER A 495 -24.01 -3.70 -4.96
CA SER A 495 -22.80 -3.25 -5.66
C SER A 495 -21.95 -4.42 -6.17
N VAL A 496 -22.08 -5.60 -5.56
CA VAL A 496 -21.29 -6.78 -5.90
C VAL A 496 -21.76 -7.42 -7.20
N ARG A 497 -20.80 -7.73 -8.08
CA ARG A 497 -20.99 -8.47 -9.34
C ARG A 497 -19.98 -9.61 -9.43
N ASN A 498 -20.21 -10.56 -10.34
CA ASN A 498 -19.27 -11.66 -10.63
C ASN A 498 -18.80 -12.42 -9.37
N LEU A 499 -19.77 -12.81 -8.54
CA LEU A 499 -19.54 -13.51 -7.28
C LEU A 499 -18.90 -14.88 -7.52
N THR A 500 -17.72 -15.11 -6.96
CA THR A 500 -16.97 -16.36 -7.12
C THR A 500 -16.44 -16.84 -5.78
N ALA A 501 -16.60 -18.13 -5.49
CA ALA A 501 -15.99 -18.76 -4.32
C ALA A 501 -14.90 -19.75 -4.75
N TYR A 502 -13.74 -19.61 -4.13
CA TYR A 502 -12.58 -20.48 -4.28
C TYR A 502 -12.45 -21.35 -3.05
N VAL A 503 -12.40 -22.67 -3.25
CA VAL A 503 -12.15 -23.63 -2.17
C VAL A 503 -10.91 -24.43 -2.52
N THR A 504 -9.91 -24.44 -1.64
CA THR A 504 -8.78 -25.39 -1.74
C THR A 504 -8.88 -26.43 -0.63
N GLY A 505 -8.74 -27.70 -0.96
CA GLY A 505 -8.75 -28.78 0.01
C GLY A 505 -9.00 -30.14 -0.64
N SER A 506 -8.66 -31.20 0.09
CA SER A 506 -8.88 -32.58 -0.36
C SER A 506 -10.11 -33.18 0.32
N SER A 507 -10.88 -33.98 -0.42
CA SER A 507 -11.97 -34.79 0.15
C SER A 507 -13.02 -33.98 0.93
N LEU A 508 -13.39 -32.81 0.42
CA LEU A 508 -14.43 -31.96 1.00
C LEU A 508 -15.74 -32.07 0.21
N SER A 509 -16.85 -31.88 0.92
CA SER A 509 -18.17 -31.63 0.33
C SER A 509 -18.74 -30.35 0.91
N PHE A 510 -19.62 -29.69 0.18
CA PHE A 510 -20.29 -28.50 0.69
C PHE A 510 -21.75 -28.42 0.23
N THR A 511 -22.52 -27.64 0.98
CA THR A 511 -23.87 -27.20 0.59
C THR A 511 -23.89 -25.69 0.59
N LEU A 512 -24.19 -25.10 -0.56
CA LEU A 512 -24.43 -23.68 -0.74
C LEU A 512 -25.92 -23.39 -0.57
N THR A 513 -26.26 -22.33 0.15
CA THR A 513 -27.63 -21.85 0.33
C THR A 513 -27.67 -20.36 0.02
N SER A 514 -28.56 -20.00 -0.90
CA SER A 514 -28.82 -18.62 -1.33
C SER A 514 -29.69 -17.85 -0.35
N PRO A 515 -29.77 -16.51 -0.48
CA PRO A 515 -30.66 -15.67 0.32
C PRO A 515 -32.15 -16.07 0.20
N SER A 516 -32.58 -16.63 -0.94
CA SER A 516 -33.96 -17.11 -1.13
C SER A 516 -34.24 -18.48 -0.51
N GLY A 517 -33.24 -19.11 0.12
CA GLY A 517 -33.35 -20.44 0.74
C GLY A 517 -33.12 -21.61 -0.23
N VAL A 518 -32.92 -21.36 -1.52
CA VAL A 518 -32.53 -22.40 -2.48
C VAL A 518 -31.14 -22.93 -2.13
N SER A 519 -30.93 -24.24 -2.21
CA SER A 519 -29.67 -24.89 -1.88
C SER A 519 -29.12 -25.76 -3.03
N GLN A 520 -27.80 -25.78 -3.17
CA GLN A 520 -27.06 -26.57 -4.15
C GLN A 520 -25.92 -27.33 -3.44
N SER A 521 -25.83 -28.64 -3.66
CA SER A 521 -24.73 -29.45 -3.13
C SER A 521 -23.53 -29.46 -4.05
N SER A 522 -22.35 -29.77 -3.51
CA SER A 522 -21.10 -29.89 -4.27
C SER A 522 -21.12 -30.99 -5.35
N ALA A 523 -22.12 -31.88 -5.36
CA ALA A 523 -22.30 -32.90 -6.40
C ALA A 523 -23.01 -32.36 -7.65
N VAL A 524 -23.71 -31.23 -7.55
CA VAL A 524 -24.45 -30.62 -8.66
C VAL A 524 -23.56 -29.58 -9.33
N VAL A 525 -22.83 -30.03 -10.35
CA VAL A 525 -21.83 -29.22 -11.09
C VAL A 525 -22.45 -27.99 -11.74
N ASN A 526 -23.61 -28.14 -12.39
CA ASN A 526 -24.39 -27.04 -12.94
C ASN A 526 -25.76 -27.05 -12.26
N GLY A 527 -25.99 -26.11 -11.35
CA GLY A 527 -27.23 -26.02 -10.59
C GLY A 527 -27.84 -24.62 -10.64
N SER A 528 -28.88 -24.42 -9.85
CA SER A 528 -29.66 -23.17 -9.81
C SER A 528 -28.96 -22.02 -9.08
N LEU A 529 -27.84 -22.26 -8.40
CA LEU A 529 -27.05 -21.25 -7.71
C LEU A 529 -25.73 -20.95 -8.40
N GLY A 530 -25.43 -21.62 -9.51
CA GLY A 530 -24.23 -21.42 -10.30
C GLY A 530 -23.53 -22.71 -10.73
N THR A 531 -22.28 -22.54 -11.18
CA THR A 531 -21.45 -23.60 -11.76
C THR A 531 -20.23 -23.91 -10.89
N ILE A 532 -19.85 -25.18 -10.82
CA ILE A 532 -18.73 -25.68 -10.03
C ILE A 532 -17.70 -26.29 -10.97
N GLN A 533 -16.45 -25.85 -10.87
CA GLN A 533 -15.33 -26.42 -11.61
C GLN A 533 -14.30 -26.97 -10.62
N THR A 534 -13.96 -28.25 -10.74
CA THR A 534 -12.95 -28.91 -9.90
C THR A 534 -11.70 -29.22 -10.72
N VAL A 535 -10.54 -28.82 -10.22
CA VAL A 535 -9.22 -29.07 -10.83
C VAL A 535 -8.24 -29.42 -9.71
N GLY A 536 -7.77 -30.68 -9.65
CA GLY A 536 -6.95 -31.16 -8.53
C GLY A 536 -7.62 -30.92 -7.17
N ASN A 537 -6.96 -30.20 -6.26
CA ASN A 537 -7.50 -29.82 -4.95
C ASN A 537 -8.29 -28.49 -4.94
N PHE A 538 -8.51 -27.88 -6.11
CA PHE A 538 -9.05 -26.53 -6.24
C PHE A 538 -10.44 -26.56 -6.87
N LEU A 539 -11.40 -25.93 -6.20
CA LEU A 539 -12.78 -25.78 -6.66
C LEU A 539 -13.06 -24.29 -6.89
N THR A 540 -13.58 -23.97 -8.07
CA THR A 540 -14.09 -22.65 -8.45
C THR A 540 -15.60 -22.70 -8.59
N LEU A 541 -16.30 -21.95 -7.76
CA LEU A 541 -17.76 -21.85 -7.77
C LEU A 541 -18.13 -20.47 -8.32
N ARG A 542 -18.66 -20.41 -9.54
CA ARG A 542 -19.17 -19.16 -10.14
C ARG A 542 -20.65 -19.05 -9.79
N LEU A 543 -20.98 -18.12 -8.89
CA LEU A 543 -22.29 -18.04 -8.24
C LEU A 543 -23.20 -17.04 -8.96
N ASP A 544 -24.48 -17.39 -9.05
CA ASP A 544 -25.49 -16.45 -9.52
C ASP A 544 -25.71 -15.36 -8.46
N SER A 545 -25.41 -14.12 -8.82
CA SER A 545 -25.38 -13.01 -7.87
C SER A 545 -26.80 -12.67 -7.38
N GLN A 546 -27.12 -13.05 -6.14
CA GLN A 546 -28.32 -12.62 -5.42
C GLN A 546 -27.91 -11.77 -4.22
N VAL A 547 -28.64 -10.66 -4.01
CA VAL A 547 -28.44 -9.78 -2.87
C VAL A 547 -28.97 -10.44 -1.61
N GLY A 548 -28.22 -10.32 -0.51
CA GLY A 548 -28.59 -10.81 0.81
C GLY A 548 -27.59 -11.81 1.40
N LEU A 549 -28.05 -12.54 2.41
CA LEU A 549 -27.21 -13.46 3.19
C LEU A 549 -27.07 -14.81 2.50
N TRP A 550 -25.84 -15.14 2.11
CA TRP A 550 -25.45 -16.46 1.62
C TRP A 550 -24.88 -17.31 2.74
N LYS A 551 -25.02 -18.64 2.61
CA LYS A 551 -24.43 -19.61 3.53
C LYS A 551 -23.74 -20.73 2.76
N ILE A 552 -22.56 -21.13 3.22
CA ILE A 552 -21.85 -22.32 2.72
C ILE A 552 -21.45 -23.20 3.90
N SER A 553 -22.01 -24.41 3.92
CA SER A 553 -21.68 -25.44 4.90
C SER A 553 -20.64 -26.37 4.31
N VAL A 554 -19.43 -26.38 4.86
CA VAL A 554 -18.32 -27.22 4.37
C VAL A 554 -18.11 -28.39 5.33
N LYS A 555 -18.02 -29.60 4.78
CA LYS A 555 -17.74 -30.85 5.50
C LYS A 555 -16.42 -31.41 5.01
N SER A 556 -15.39 -31.31 5.85
CA SER A 556 -14.06 -31.86 5.60
C SER A 556 -13.38 -32.24 6.90
N THR A 557 -12.66 -33.36 6.90
CA THR A 557 -11.71 -33.75 7.96
C THR A 557 -10.27 -33.32 7.63
N ALA A 558 -9.99 -33.02 6.35
CA ALA A 558 -8.71 -32.49 5.90
C ALA A 558 -8.72 -30.95 5.92
N PRO A 559 -7.54 -30.30 6.08
CA PRO A 559 -7.47 -28.85 6.01
C PRO A 559 -8.02 -28.28 4.71
N TYR A 560 -8.68 -27.12 4.79
CA TYR A 560 -9.21 -26.41 3.64
C TYR A 560 -9.17 -24.89 3.81
N SER A 561 -9.19 -24.17 2.69
CA SER A 561 -9.46 -22.73 2.62
C SER A 561 -10.73 -22.46 1.82
N LEU A 562 -11.44 -21.41 2.20
CA LEU A 562 -12.58 -20.84 1.50
C LEU A 562 -12.30 -19.33 1.32
N LYS A 563 -12.41 -18.85 0.09
CA LYS A 563 -12.31 -17.42 -0.24
C LYS A 563 -13.45 -17.05 -1.17
N VAL A 564 -14.27 -16.09 -0.77
CA VAL A 564 -15.35 -15.54 -1.59
C VAL A 564 -14.94 -14.15 -2.04
N VAL A 565 -14.99 -13.92 -3.35
CA VAL A 565 -14.65 -12.66 -3.99
C VAL A 565 -15.78 -12.18 -4.87
N GLY A 566 -15.79 -10.89 -5.15
CA GLY A 566 -16.68 -10.27 -6.13
C GLY A 566 -16.04 -9.02 -6.71
N GLN A 567 -16.70 -8.42 -7.68
CA GLN A 567 -16.35 -7.11 -8.21
C GLN A 567 -17.24 -6.06 -7.55
N SER A 568 -16.64 -5.08 -6.87
CA SER A 568 -17.36 -3.95 -6.29
C SER A 568 -16.55 -2.67 -6.41
N ALA A 569 -17.23 -1.53 -6.42
CA ALA A 569 -16.58 -0.23 -6.22
C ALA A 569 -16.20 -0.01 -4.76
N ILE A 570 -16.89 -0.67 -3.81
CA ILE A 570 -16.65 -0.56 -2.38
C ILE A 570 -15.52 -1.50 -1.98
N ASP A 571 -14.47 -0.96 -1.38
CA ASP A 571 -13.35 -1.75 -0.86
C ASP A 571 -12.81 -1.12 0.44
N PHE A 572 -12.04 -1.91 1.18
CA PHE A 572 -11.48 -1.56 2.47
C PHE A 572 -9.95 -1.65 2.45
N LEU A 573 -9.33 -0.68 3.10
CA LEU A 573 -7.91 -0.64 3.45
C LEU A 573 -7.81 -0.64 4.97
N PHE A 574 -6.79 -1.28 5.51
CA PHE A 574 -6.55 -1.27 6.94
C PHE A 574 -5.07 -1.21 7.26
N ASP A 575 -4.73 -0.55 8.36
CA ASP A 575 -3.37 -0.43 8.89
C ASP A 575 -3.42 -0.48 10.42
N PHE A 576 -2.47 -1.21 11.01
CA PHE A 576 -2.21 -1.04 12.44
C PHE A 576 -1.39 0.23 12.64
N VAL A 577 -1.77 1.03 13.62
CA VAL A 577 -1.17 2.33 13.83
C VAL A 577 -0.90 2.58 15.32
N GLU A 578 0.08 3.43 15.59
CA GLU A 578 0.28 4.09 16.87
C GLU A 578 -0.25 5.53 16.79
N VAL A 579 -0.89 5.98 17.86
CA VAL A 579 -1.34 7.37 17.95
C VAL A 579 -0.17 8.23 18.44
N SER A 580 0.34 9.10 17.57
CA SER A 580 1.29 10.14 17.94
C SER A 580 0.53 11.27 18.63
N GLN A 581 0.97 11.61 19.84
CA GLN A 581 0.51 12.78 20.62
C GLN A 581 1.54 13.93 20.53
N GLY A 582 2.34 13.97 19.46
CA GLY A 582 3.31 15.03 19.21
C GLY A 582 2.66 16.38 18.89
N PRO A 583 3.47 17.42 18.59
CA PRO A 583 3.00 18.75 18.20
C PRO A 583 1.99 18.71 17.05
N HIS A 584 2.20 17.81 16.08
CA HIS A 584 1.23 17.43 15.07
C HIS A 584 0.67 16.03 15.38
N PRO A 585 -0.46 15.92 16.12
CA PRO A 585 -1.05 14.63 16.45
C PRO A 585 -1.48 13.91 15.17
N GLY A 586 -1.21 12.60 15.13
CA GLY A 586 -1.44 11.81 13.93
C GLY A 586 -1.35 10.32 14.22
N PHE A 587 -1.44 9.51 13.17
CA PHE A 587 -1.19 8.08 13.28
C PHE A 587 0.15 7.74 12.63
N ALA A 588 0.91 6.84 13.22
CA ALA A 588 2.10 6.26 12.60
C ALA A 588 1.82 4.78 12.32
N VAL A 589 1.97 4.34 11.06
CA VAL A 589 1.77 2.93 10.73
C VAL A 589 2.80 2.09 11.46
N LEU A 590 2.32 1.05 12.12
CA LEU A 590 3.15 0.02 12.70
C LEU A 590 3.75 -0.80 11.57
N GLU A 591 5.05 -0.62 11.32
CA GLU A 591 5.82 -1.45 10.38
C GLU A 591 6.03 -2.89 10.89
N SER A 592 5.61 -3.17 12.13
CA SER A 592 5.68 -4.48 12.76
C SER A 592 4.29 -4.98 13.21
N ARG A 593 4.22 -6.25 13.61
CA ARG A 593 2.98 -6.78 14.19
C ARG A 593 2.68 -6.07 15.52
N PRO A 594 1.39 -5.82 15.84
CA PRO A 594 1.02 -5.32 17.15
C PRO A 594 1.55 -6.21 18.28
N GLN A 595 1.90 -5.61 19.42
CA GLN A 595 2.39 -6.35 20.57
C GLN A 595 1.33 -7.34 21.10
N ALA A 596 1.74 -8.58 21.33
CA ALA A 596 0.84 -9.61 21.83
C ALA A 596 0.33 -9.27 23.23
N GLY A 597 -1.00 -9.28 23.42
CA GLY A 597 -1.64 -8.98 24.70
C GLY A 597 -1.71 -7.49 25.06
N GLY A 598 -1.18 -6.61 24.20
CA GLY A 598 -1.31 -5.16 24.33
C GLY A 598 -2.53 -4.60 23.58
N ASN A 599 -2.81 -3.31 23.79
CA ASN A 599 -3.78 -2.58 22.99
C ASN A 599 -3.21 -2.33 21.59
N ALA A 600 -4.05 -2.47 20.57
CA ALA A 600 -3.71 -2.14 19.19
C ALA A 600 -4.75 -1.18 18.62
N THR A 601 -4.31 -0.20 17.83
CA THR A 601 -5.20 0.70 17.10
C THR A 601 -5.21 0.29 15.63
N LEU A 602 -6.42 0.12 15.07
CA LEU A 602 -6.62 -0.20 13.67
C LEU A 602 -7.25 1.00 12.98
N LEU A 603 -6.60 1.50 11.93
CA LEU A 603 -7.21 2.45 11.02
C LEU A 603 -7.84 1.68 9.86
N VAL A 604 -9.12 1.96 9.59
CA VAL A 604 -9.85 1.39 8.44
C VAL A 604 -10.28 2.53 7.52
N SER A 605 -9.90 2.45 6.25
CA SER A 605 -10.34 3.37 5.20
C SER A 605 -11.26 2.65 4.23
N VAL A 606 -12.37 3.30 3.89
CA VAL A 606 -13.36 2.79 2.93
C VAL A 606 -13.23 3.59 1.63
N THR A 607 -13.26 2.91 0.49
CA THR A 607 -13.29 3.53 -0.83
C THR A 607 -14.59 3.21 -1.55
N GLY A 608 -15.01 4.08 -2.47
CA GLY A 608 -16.09 3.80 -3.42
C GLY A 608 -17.51 4.07 -2.93
N SER A 609 -17.71 4.52 -1.69
CA SER A 609 -18.99 5.03 -1.20
C SER A 609 -18.83 5.86 0.08
N ASP A 610 -19.57 6.97 0.17
CA ASP A 610 -19.66 7.82 1.37
C ASP A 610 -20.79 7.39 2.31
N SER A 611 -21.63 6.42 1.90
CA SER A 611 -22.76 5.92 2.70
C SER A 611 -22.42 4.67 3.52
N VAL A 612 -21.20 4.15 3.38
CA VAL A 612 -20.76 2.96 4.12
C VAL A 612 -20.53 3.30 5.58
N ARG A 613 -21.11 2.50 6.47
CA ARG A 613 -20.90 2.58 7.92
C ARG A 613 -20.22 1.31 8.40
N LEU A 614 -19.03 1.45 8.95
CA LEU A 614 -18.34 0.36 9.63
C LEU A 614 -19.11 0.01 10.92
N ARG A 615 -19.65 -1.20 11.00
CA ARG A 615 -20.44 -1.66 12.16
C ARG A 615 -19.61 -2.43 13.17
N GLU A 616 -18.72 -3.29 12.68
CA GLU A 616 -17.95 -4.21 13.50
C GLU A 616 -16.57 -4.43 12.88
N VAL A 617 -15.58 -4.61 13.74
CA VAL A 617 -14.24 -5.08 13.40
C VAL A 617 -13.87 -6.16 14.41
N ALA A 618 -13.45 -7.31 13.91
CA ALA A 618 -12.98 -8.41 14.73
C ALA A 618 -11.57 -8.82 14.30
N LEU A 619 -10.69 -9.02 15.28
CA LEU A 619 -9.38 -9.63 15.07
C LEU A 619 -9.54 -11.15 15.03
N VAL A 620 -9.15 -11.75 13.90
CA VAL A 620 -9.16 -13.21 13.74
C VAL A 620 -7.73 -13.70 13.85
N GLU A 621 -7.46 -14.60 14.81
CA GLU A 621 -6.14 -15.23 14.91
C GLU A 621 -5.87 -16.11 13.69
N ALA A 622 -4.90 -15.72 12.87
CA ALA A 622 -4.29 -16.59 11.88
C ALA A 622 -3.37 -17.60 12.59
N LEU A 623 -3.98 -18.64 13.18
CA LEU A 623 -3.36 -19.81 13.79
C LEU A 623 -2.14 -19.55 14.72
N ARG A 624 -2.40 -19.53 16.02
CA ARG A 624 -1.45 -20.17 16.96
C ARG A 624 -1.59 -21.68 16.83
N GLY A 625 -0.46 -22.39 16.77
CA GLY A 625 -0.47 -23.79 17.16
C GLY A 625 -1.13 -23.90 18.53
N GLN A 626 -2.20 -24.71 18.62
CA GLN A 626 -3.07 -24.92 19.77
C GLN A 626 -4.24 -23.94 19.96
N GLY A 627 -5.36 -24.34 19.35
CA GLY A 627 -6.67 -24.47 20.00
C GLY A 627 -7.21 -23.31 20.83
N ARG A 628 -8.11 -22.52 20.21
CA ARG A 628 -9.46 -22.27 20.74
C ARG A 628 -10.40 -21.84 19.61
N SER A 629 -11.64 -22.28 19.75
CA SER A 629 -12.77 -22.07 18.83
C SER A 629 -13.24 -20.61 18.84
N MET A 630 -13.64 -20.08 17.67
CA MET A 630 -14.56 -18.93 17.60
C MET A 630 -15.68 -19.21 16.59
N GLU A 631 -16.90 -18.86 17.02
CA GLU A 631 -18.16 -18.93 16.30
C GLU A 631 -18.28 -17.82 15.23
N PRO A 632 -19.00 -18.05 14.13
CA PRO A 632 -19.34 -16.99 13.17
C PRO A 632 -20.45 -16.11 13.74
N TRP A 633 -20.28 -14.78 13.70
CA TRP A 633 -21.31 -13.84 14.14
C TRP A 633 -21.91 -13.00 13.01
N ASN A 634 -23.21 -12.79 13.17
CA ASN A 634 -24.18 -12.27 12.21
C ASN A 634 -24.14 -10.74 12.12
N GLN A 635 -24.26 -10.22 10.91
CA GLN A 635 -24.87 -8.92 10.70
C GLN A 635 -26.37 -9.03 11.05
N SER A 636 -26.79 -8.47 12.17
CA SER A 636 -28.21 -8.15 12.40
C SER A 636 -28.45 -6.68 12.07
N GLU A 637 -29.39 -6.43 11.16
CA GLU A 637 -30.03 -5.13 11.03
C GLU A 637 -31.12 -4.99 12.11
N ALA A 638 -31.13 -3.81 12.72
CA ALA A 638 -32.34 -3.13 13.15
C ALA A 638 -32.33 -1.75 12.49
#